data_AF-F6DNG5-F1
#
_entry.id   AF-F6DNG5-F1
#
_cell.length_a   1.000
_cell.length_b   1.000
_cell.length_c   1.000
_cell.angle_alpha   90.00
_cell.angle_beta   90.00
_cell.angle_gamma   90.00
#
_symmetry.space_group_name_H-M   'P 1'
#
loop_
_entity.id
_entity.type
_entity.pdbx_description
1 polymer ?
#
loop_
_entity_poly.entity_id
_entity_poly.type
_entity_poly.pdbx_seq_one_letter_code
_entity_poly.pdbx_strand_id
1 'polypeptide(L)'
;MGDFVTGGDQMQKKWLTYGLWAMVAVAVLAAAHVAFWQRYCVEQDYRQVELALGYDEISSLAGTEGLTVVQGLMEFKKHGVTGVVIREPMLDDLRQNGDIEVFSGQELLKRQGEDFVSKQLLNRNHTYITTSSKDVFDQLSSQMSAKLANVQFYETGQGTYVIETLAPYTAIKELGVGFTRKSIEDVRQAEMKGILQIRTWPGPTQQNIDKVFKLYRNIPNVSAVLFNDDTLPGYPSLLPVLAEEVRKMDVPLVQVEFFPQRGFEKLGILLDKKVVRLHTIAQNELKRVSVGEALDRYTLAAAERNHRILLVRPFLTGGDLMQENLDFMDQLKSRLEKEGLQIGSFSLLPPVPVSRSIVLLIGLGVITGGLLLLDRLSLGRWIPIIGLGALILWPALMYLDFVQARKLMALASVIVFPALALLWNLKREGQTPGQAVVSLLRISLFSLLGALFMVGLLADAGFMLKLDQFSGVKLAHVVPLMIVLLYLSLDRAKGEGLTEKIKGMLDHPVKLGVALAAGFMAVAVVVYVMRTGNEAMTVSGAELQFRSLLDQFLGVRPRTKEFLLGHPALLLLLLYGYKDNRFLPLLLLAAIGQASLVNTFAHIHTPLWVSMLRAFNGLWLGILLGLAVYWSVQWTARRGRDRMHG
;
A
#
# COMPACT_ATOMS: atom_id res chain seq x y z
N MET A 1 -18.65 -62.55 1.07
CA MET A 1 -17.41 -61.91 0.56
C MET A 1 -17.66 -60.49 0.00
N GLY A 2 -18.76 -59.81 0.38
CA GLY A 2 -19.06 -58.42 0.00
C GLY A 2 -18.84 -57.40 1.14
N ASP A 3 -18.89 -57.83 2.40
CA ASP A 3 -18.79 -56.92 3.56
C ASP A 3 -17.35 -56.59 4.00
N PHE A 4 -16.35 -57.31 3.49
CA PHE A 4 -14.93 -57.01 3.77
C PHE A 4 -14.33 -55.95 2.82
N VAL A 5 -14.93 -55.73 1.65
CA VAL A 5 -14.45 -54.75 0.66
C VAL A 5 -14.92 -53.33 1.00
N THR A 6 -16.12 -53.18 1.56
CA THR A 6 -16.69 -51.89 1.97
C THR A 6 -16.05 -51.31 3.24
N GLY A 7 -15.60 -52.17 4.17
CA GLY A 7 -14.89 -51.76 5.37
C GLY A 7 -13.47 -51.24 5.12
N GLY A 8 -12.75 -51.82 4.16
CA GLY A 8 -11.41 -51.40 3.75
C GLY A 8 -11.40 -50.02 3.11
N ASP A 9 -12.38 -49.75 2.24
CA ASP A 9 -12.51 -48.48 1.50
C ASP A 9 -12.91 -47.31 2.44
N GLN A 10 -13.80 -47.56 3.41
CA GLN A 10 -14.12 -46.57 4.44
C GLN A 10 -12.96 -46.28 5.40
N MET A 11 -12.16 -47.29 5.75
CA MET A 11 -10.95 -47.09 6.57
C MET A 11 -9.88 -46.30 5.80
N GLN A 12 -9.59 -46.67 4.55
CA GLN A 12 -8.63 -45.95 3.70
C GLN A 12 -9.02 -44.49 3.51
N LYS A 13 -10.32 -44.21 3.29
CA LYS A 13 -10.82 -42.84 3.19
C LYS A 13 -10.60 -42.02 4.46
N LYS A 14 -10.81 -42.62 5.65
CA LYS A 14 -10.54 -41.95 6.94
C LYS A 14 -9.06 -41.63 7.13
N TRP A 15 -8.17 -42.58 6.85
CA TRP A 15 -6.71 -42.38 6.95
C TRP A 15 -6.22 -41.28 6.01
N LEU A 16 -6.75 -41.24 4.78
CA LEU A 16 -6.46 -40.17 3.84
C LEU A 16 -6.87 -38.80 4.41
N THR A 17 -8.09 -38.68 4.94
CA THR A 17 -8.56 -37.42 5.55
C THR A 17 -7.72 -37.00 6.74
N TYR A 18 -7.30 -37.92 7.61
CA TYR A 18 -6.39 -37.61 8.72
C TYR A 18 -5.02 -37.13 8.23
N GLY A 19 -4.47 -37.77 7.19
CA GLY A 19 -3.22 -37.33 6.56
C GLY A 19 -3.31 -35.92 5.98
N LEU A 20 -4.43 -35.58 5.33
CA LEU A 20 -4.68 -34.22 4.82
C LEU A 20 -4.71 -33.19 5.97
N TRP A 21 -5.44 -33.47 7.05
CA TRP A 21 -5.46 -32.56 8.22
C TRP A 21 -4.10 -32.43 8.91
N ALA A 22 -3.33 -33.51 8.99
CA ALA A 22 -1.96 -33.46 9.52
C ALA A 22 -1.05 -32.56 8.67
N MET A 23 -1.14 -32.66 7.34
CA MET A 23 -0.40 -31.77 6.43
C MET A 23 -0.81 -30.30 6.59
N VAL A 24 -2.11 -30.02 6.73
CA VAL A 24 -2.59 -28.66 7.03
C VAL A 24 -1.98 -28.15 8.34
N ALA A 25 -1.96 -28.97 9.40
CA ALA A 25 -1.37 -28.58 10.69
C ALA A 25 0.13 -28.26 10.57
N VAL A 26 0.90 -29.09 9.86
CA VAL A 26 2.33 -28.84 9.60
C VAL A 26 2.52 -27.52 8.83
N ALA A 27 1.72 -27.29 7.79
CA ALA A 27 1.78 -26.06 7.02
C ALA A 27 1.41 -24.83 7.87
N VAL A 28 0.43 -24.96 8.78
CA VAL A 28 0.04 -23.88 9.70
C VAL A 28 1.20 -23.51 10.61
N LEU A 29 1.92 -24.48 11.15
CA LEU A 29 3.11 -24.22 11.98
C LEU A 29 4.21 -23.52 11.16
N ALA A 30 4.44 -23.95 9.93
CA ALA A 30 5.40 -23.30 9.03
C ALA A 30 5.01 -21.84 8.73
N ALA A 31 3.74 -21.58 8.42
CA ALA A 31 3.24 -20.23 8.18
C ALA A 31 3.25 -19.36 9.44
N ALA A 32 2.90 -19.91 10.61
CA ALA A 32 2.98 -19.23 11.90
C ALA A 32 4.41 -18.87 12.28
N HIS A 33 5.37 -19.76 12.04
CA HIS A 33 6.79 -19.48 12.25
C HIS A 33 7.24 -18.25 11.45
N VAL A 34 6.87 -18.20 10.17
CA VAL A 34 7.17 -17.05 9.29
C VAL A 34 6.45 -15.78 9.77
N ALA A 35 5.14 -15.88 10.04
CA ALA A 35 4.34 -14.74 10.50
C ALA A 35 4.82 -14.16 11.84
N PHE A 36 5.40 -14.99 12.72
CA PHE A 36 5.97 -14.52 13.96
C PHE A 36 7.37 -13.91 13.76
N TRP A 37 8.33 -14.72 13.28
CA TRP A 37 9.74 -14.31 13.26
C TRP A 37 10.07 -13.34 12.13
N GLN A 38 9.59 -13.62 10.92
CA GLN A 38 9.95 -12.85 9.72
C GLN A 38 9.05 -11.63 9.51
N ARG A 39 8.00 -11.52 10.31
CA ARG A 39 7.00 -10.48 10.17
C ARG A 39 6.80 -9.71 11.47
N TYR A 40 6.19 -10.32 12.48
CA TYR A 40 5.90 -9.62 13.73
C TYR A 40 7.15 -9.08 14.44
N CYS A 41 8.21 -9.88 14.62
CA CYS A 41 9.43 -9.42 15.28
C CYS A 41 10.13 -8.30 14.48
N VAL A 42 10.20 -8.43 13.16
CA VAL A 42 10.79 -7.39 12.29
C VAL A 42 10.01 -6.08 12.37
N GLU A 43 8.68 -6.15 12.42
CA GLU A 43 7.82 -4.96 12.56
C GLU A 43 7.92 -4.32 13.94
N GLN A 44 8.16 -5.11 14.99
CA GLN A 44 8.37 -4.61 16.36
C GLN A 44 9.61 -3.72 16.46
N ASP A 45 10.69 -4.08 15.76
CA ASP A 45 11.93 -3.31 15.76
C ASP A 45 11.88 -2.11 14.80
N TYR A 46 11.01 -2.18 13.79
CA TYR A 46 10.83 -1.15 12.76
C TYR A 46 9.87 -0.03 13.21
N ARG A 47 10.24 0.77 14.23
CA ARG A 47 9.35 1.79 14.84
C ARG A 47 9.84 3.24 14.79
N GLN A 48 11.03 3.50 14.23
CA GLN A 48 11.60 4.85 14.20
C GLN A 48 11.05 5.68 13.04
N VAL A 49 10.47 6.84 13.35
CA VAL A 49 9.83 7.75 12.40
C VAL A 49 10.57 9.08 12.37
N GLU A 50 10.94 9.49 11.17
CA GLU A 50 11.55 10.79 10.89
C GLU A 50 10.50 11.80 10.45
N LEU A 51 10.46 12.91 11.18
CA LEU A 51 9.73 14.10 10.77
C LEU A 51 10.64 14.93 9.87
N ALA A 52 10.15 15.24 8.68
CA ALA A 52 10.88 16.01 7.68
C ALA A 52 10.07 17.21 7.20
N LEU A 53 10.77 18.26 6.79
CA LEU A 53 10.18 19.47 6.18
C LEU A 53 10.80 19.71 4.81
N GLY A 54 10.10 20.43 3.94
CA GLY A 54 10.66 20.90 2.67
C GLY A 54 11.44 22.19 2.86
N TYR A 55 12.64 22.26 2.27
CA TYR A 55 13.53 23.41 2.39
C TYR A 55 12.86 24.70 1.86
N ASP A 56 12.25 24.63 0.67
CA ASP A 56 11.61 25.77 0.01
C ASP A 56 10.45 26.32 0.85
N GLU A 57 9.63 25.44 1.43
CA GLU A 57 8.51 25.82 2.28
C GLU A 57 8.95 26.49 3.59
N ILE A 58 10.02 25.99 4.22
CA ILE A 58 10.58 26.61 5.43
C ILE A 58 11.27 27.93 5.10
N SER A 59 11.94 28.03 3.96
CA SER A 59 12.50 29.30 3.51
C SER A 59 11.43 30.37 3.35
N SER A 60 10.25 30.01 2.80
CA SER A 60 9.13 30.93 2.68
C SER A 60 8.53 31.30 4.05
N LEU A 61 8.33 30.33 4.95
CA LEU A 61 7.72 30.55 6.27
C LEU A 61 8.65 31.35 7.21
N ALA A 62 9.95 31.07 7.21
CA ALA A 62 10.92 31.84 7.99
C ALA A 62 11.01 33.28 7.47
N GLY A 63 10.97 33.45 6.15
CA GLY A 63 11.00 34.77 5.51
C GLY A 63 9.82 35.67 5.89
N THR A 64 8.61 35.12 6.08
CA THR A 64 7.45 35.91 6.52
C THR A 64 7.58 36.45 7.94
N GLU A 65 8.36 35.79 8.80
CA GLU A 65 8.64 36.19 10.17
C GLU A 65 9.97 36.96 10.31
N GLY A 66 10.63 37.28 9.20
CA GLY A 66 11.95 37.95 9.20
C GLY A 66 13.11 37.09 9.73
N LEU A 67 12.92 35.77 9.83
CA LEU A 67 13.94 34.82 10.25
C LEU A 67 14.75 34.30 9.07
N THR A 68 15.99 33.91 9.34
CA THR A 68 16.79 33.14 8.39
C THR A 68 16.30 31.69 8.29
N VAL A 69 16.57 31.03 7.17
CA VAL A 69 16.20 29.62 6.97
C VAL A 69 16.80 28.72 8.05
N VAL A 70 18.07 28.95 8.41
CA VAL A 70 18.77 28.21 9.47
C VAL A 70 18.07 28.37 10.82
N GLN A 71 17.66 29.59 11.19
CA GLN A 71 16.92 29.83 12.42
C GLN A 71 15.57 29.10 12.42
N GLY A 72 14.83 29.17 11.30
CA GLY A 72 13.58 28.42 11.14
C GLY A 72 13.78 26.91 11.31
N LEU A 73 14.77 26.33 10.64
CA LEU A 73 15.12 24.91 10.75
C LEU A 73 15.51 24.52 12.19
N MET A 74 16.32 25.34 12.86
CA MET A 74 16.69 25.12 14.27
C MET A 74 15.49 25.17 15.21
N GLU A 75 14.50 26.01 14.94
CA GLU A 75 13.27 26.05 15.73
C GLU A 75 12.49 24.74 15.57
N PHE A 76 12.22 24.32 14.34
CA PHE A 76 11.54 23.04 14.07
C PHE A 76 12.32 21.83 14.61
N LYS A 77 13.65 21.88 14.65
CA LYS A 77 14.47 20.83 15.25
C LYS A 77 14.18 20.63 16.74
N LYS A 78 13.90 21.69 17.50
CA LYS A 78 13.49 21.59 18.93
C LYS A 78 12.17 20.82 19.09
N HIS A 79 11.30 20.89 18.08
CA HIS A 79 10.02 20.19 18.01
C HIS A 79 10.12 18.80 17.35
N GLY A 80 11.34 18.24 17.24
CA GLY A 80 11.56 16.85 16.84
C GLY A 80 11.73 16.60 15.34
N VAL A 81 11.83 17.65 14.53
CA VAL A 81 12.18 17.51 13.10
C VAL A 81 13.66 17.20 12.95
N THR A 82 14.00 16.19 12.15
CA THR A 82 15.40 15.79 11.92
C THR A 82 15.81 15.78 10.45
N GLY A 83 14.84 15.71 9.54
CA GLY A 83 15.07 15.64 8.10
C GLY A 83 14.66 16.92 7.36
N VAL A 84 15.38 17.23 6.28
CA VAL A 84 15.02 18.31 5.36
C VAL A 84 15.06 17.80 3.93
N VAL A 85 13.93 17.86 3.24
CA VAL A 85 13.84 17.57 1.81
C VAL A 85 14.36 18.76 1.03
N ILE A 86 15.46 18.56 0.31
CA ILE A 86 16.07 19.55 -0.56
C ILE A 86 15.68 19.19 -1.99
N ARG A 87 14.88 20.04 -2.61
CA ARG A 87 14.46 19.89 -4.00
C ARG A 87 15.55 20.38 -4.94
N GLU A 88 15.77 19.65 -6.02
CA GLU A 88 16.57 20.16 -7.11
C GLU A 88 15.81 21.30 -7.83
N PRO A 89 16.27 22.56 -7.78
CA PRO A 89 15.62 23.68 -8.44
C PRO A 89 15.62 23.50 -9.95
N MET A 90 14.59 24.04 -10.59
CA MET A 90 14.51 24.16 -12.05
C MET A 90 15.27 25.42 -12.50
N LEU A 91 15.72 25.43 -13.75
CA LEU A 91 16.32 26.63 -14.34
C LEU A 91 15.37 27.85 -14.25
N ASP A 92 14.06 27.64 -14.44
CA ASP A 92 13.08 28.73 -14.30
C ASP A 92 12.89 29.20 -12.85
N ASP A 93 13.14 28.34 -11.84
CA ASP A 93 13.10 28.75 -10.43
C ASP A 93 14.17 29.83 -10.17
N LEU A 94 15.40 29.62 -10.68
CA LEU A 94 16.50 30.60 -10.56
C LEU A 94 16.19 31.90 -11.31
N ARG A 95 15.54 31.81 -12.48
CA ARG A 95 15.14 32.99 -13.26
C ARG A 95 14.09 33.81 -12.52
N GLN A 96 13.10 33.14 -11.93
CA GLN A 96 12.03 33.80 -11.17
C GLN A 96 12.55 34.47 -9.90
N ASN A 97 13.56 33.87 -9.26
CA ASN A 97 14.24 34.45 -8.10
C ASN A 97 15.20 35.60 -8.45
N GLY A 98 15.50 35.82 -9.73
CA GLY A 98 16.47 36.83 -10.19
C GLY A 98 17.94 36.41 -10.02
N ASP A 99 18.22 35.13 -9.75
CA ASP A 99 19.59 34.59 -9.64
C ASP A 99 20.27 34.50 -11.01
N ILE A 100 19.45 34.40 -12.07
CA ILE A 100 19.90 34.36 -13.47
C ILE A 100 19.01 35.22 -14.36
N GLU A 101 19.59 35.72 -15.44
CA GLU A 101 18.85 36.28 -16.57
C GLU A 101 19.05 35.40 -17.80
N VAL A 102 18.00 35.22 -18.59
CA VAL A 102 18.02 34.36 -19.79
C VAL A 102 17.71 35.19 -21.02
N PHE A 103 18.56 35.06 -22.02
CA PHE A 103 18.44 35.75 -23.30
C PHE A 103 18.49 34.78 -24.46
N SER A 104 17.68 35.04 -25.48
CA SER A 104 17.90 34.47 -26.80
C SER A 104 19.04 35.20 -27.52
N GLY A 105 19.74 34.51 -28.42
CA GLY A 105 20.76 35.15 -29.25
C GLY A 105 20.22 36.33 -30.07
N GLN A 106 18.94 36.32 -30.45
CA GLN A 106 18.30 37.44 -31.13
C GLN A 106 18.12 38.67 -30.22
N GLU A 107 17.82 38.48 -28.94
CA GLU A 107 17.68 39.58 -27.98
C GLU A 107 19.03 40.22 -27.66
N LEU A 108 20.08 39.43 -27.49
CA LEU A 108 21.44 39.95 -27.26
C LEU A 108 21.96 40.75 -28.45
N LEU A 109 21.68 40.31 -29.70
CA LEU A 109 22.08 41.06 -30.89
C LEU A 109 21.36 42.41 -31.04
N LYS A 110 20.17 42.56 -30.45
CA LYS A 110 19.39 43.81 -30.46
C LYS A 110 19.81 44.79 -29.37
N ARG A 111 20.40 44.32 -28.27
CA ARG A 111 20.92 45.18 -27.20
C ARG A 111 22.22 45.85 -27.65
N GLN A 112 22.22 47.18 -27.76
CA GLN A 112 23.43 47.97 -27.97
C GLN A 112 24.05 48.33 -26.61
N GLY A 113 25.33 48.00 -26.39
CA GLY A 113 26.13 48.65 -25.34
C GLY A 113 26.77 47.77 -24.27
N GLU A 114 26.52 46.47 -24.22
CA GLU A 114 27.11 45.60 -23.19
C GLU A 114 28.03 44.53 -23.82
N ASP A 115 29.30 44.50 -23.39
CA ASP A 115 30.35 43.56 -23.80
C ASP A 115 30.14 42.18 -23.12
N PHE A 116 28.99 41.54 -23.35
CA PHE A 116 28.71 40.21 -22.76
C PHE A 116 29.50 39.08 -23.41
N VAL A 117 29.64 39.11 -24.73
CA VAL A 117 30.41 38.17 -25.54
C VAL A 117 30.78 38.93 -26.80
N SER A 118 31.98 38.76 -27.33
CA SER A 118 32.40 39.37 -28.61
C SER A 118 31.28 39.16 -29.65
N LYS A 119 30.68 40.24 -30.16
CA LYS A 119 29.47 40.17 -31.03
C LYS A 119 29.61 39.25 -32.25
N GLN A 120 30.83 38.94 -32.66
CA GLN A 120 31.16 38.00 -33.74
C GLN A 120 30.93 36.52 -33.40
N LEU A 121 30.78 36.14 -32.14
CA LEU A 121 30.59 34.76 -31.68
C LEU A 121 29.14 34.43 -31.28
N LEU A 122 28.23 35.41 -31.28
CA LEU A 122 26.84 35.22 -30.88
C LEU A 122 26.02 34.52 -31.98
N ASN A 123 25.58 33.29 -31.73
CA ASN A 123 24.61 32.59 -32.55
C ASN A 123 23.17 32.99 -32.20
N ARG A 124 22.35 33.29 -33.22
CA ARG A 124 20.94 33.72 -33.11
C ARG A 124 20.03 32.68 -32.46
N ASN A 125 20.34 31.39 -32.62
CA ASN A 125 19.45 30.30 -32.22
C ASN A 125 19.83 29.69 -30.86
N HIS A 126 20.89 30.19 -30.22
CA HIS A 126 21.33 29.70 -28.92
C HIS A 126 20.67 30.48 -27.78
N THR A 127 20.61 29.83 -26.63
CA THR A 127 20.16 30.43 -25.37
C THR A 127 21.39 30.80 -24.54
N TYR A 128 21.39 32.01 -24.00
CA TYR A 128 22.44 32.55 -23.14
C TYR A 128 21.86 32.80 -21.76
N ILE A 129 22.47 32.20 -20.74
CA ILE A 129 22.10 32.37 -19.34
C ILE A 129 23.21 33.17 -18.69
N THR A 130 22.87 34.26 -18.01
CA THR A 130 23.83 35.13 -17.35
C THR A 130 23.57 35.18 -15.85
N THR A 131 24.64 35.28 -15.06
CA THR A 131 24.57 35.45 -13.61
C THR A 131 25.74 36.28 -13.12
N SER A 132 25.53 37.03 -12.03
CA SER A 132 26.57 37.76 -11.30
C SER A 132 27.15 36.95 -10.14
N SER A 133 26.53 35.82 -9.80
CA SER A 133 26.96 34.97 -8.68
C SER A 133 27.85 33.83 -9.17
N LYS A 134 29.08 33.78 -8.64
CA LYS A 134 30.04 32.71 -8.94
C LYS A 134 29.53 31.34 -8.46
N ASP A 135 28.90 31.27 -7.29
CA ASP A 135 28.35 30.00 -6.78
C ASP A 135 27.24 29.46 -7.70
N VAL A 136 26.37 30.34 -8.22
CA VAL A 136 25.31 29.95 -9.18
C VAL A 136 25.92 29.51 -10.51
N PHE A 137 26.96 30.20 -10.98
CA PHE A 137 27.70 29.81 -12.19
C PHE A 137 28.39 28.45 -12.04
N ASP A 138 29.07 28.17 -10.92
CA ASP A 138 29.74 26.89 -10.65
C ASP A 138 28.72 25.74 -10.55
N GLN A 139 27.57 26.00 -9.94
CA GLN A 139 26.45 25.06 -9.90
C GLN A 139 25.91 24.76 -11.31
N LEU A 140 25.56 25.80 -12.07
CA LEU A 140 25.01 25.64 -13.41
C LEU A 140 26.01 24.99 -14.36
N SER A 141 27.28 25.38 -14.30
CA SER A 141 28.31 24.84 -15.19
C SER A 141 28.55 23.35 -14.96
N SER A 142 28.64 22.92 -13.70
CA SER A 142 28.80 21.50 -13.37
C SER A 142 27.57 20.66 -13.76
N GLN A 143 26.36 21.17 -13.52
CA GLN A 143 25.13 20.40 -13.73
C GLN A 143 24.66 20.41 -15.18
N MET A 144 24.70 21.57 -15.85
CA MET A 144 24.31 21.66 -17.25
C MET A 144 25.29 20.94 -18.16
N SER A 145 26.60 20.98 -17.90
CA SER A 145 27.58 20.16 -18.66
C SER A 145 27.44 18.66 -18.39
N ALA A 146 26.93 18.28 -17.22
CA ALA A 146 26.65 16.90 -16.88
C ALA A 146 25.34 16.38 -17.52
N LYS A 147 24.39 17.24 -17.87
CA LYS A 147 23.05 16.85 -18.38
C LYS A 147 22.83 17.15 -19.86
N LEU A 148 23.43 18.22 -20.38
CA LEU A 148 23.29 18.67 -21.77
C LEU A 148 24.61 18.50 -22.53
N ALA A 149 24.49 18.34 -23.85
CA ALA A 149 25.62 18.39 -24.76
C ALA A 149 25.90 19.83 -25.23
N ASN A 150 27.16 20.13 -25.55
CA ASN A 150 27.59 21.39 -26.18
C ASN A 150 27.22 22.64 -25.37
N VAL A 151 27.42 22.61 -24.05
CA VAL A 151 27.33 23.80 -23.19
C VAL A 151 28.69 24.48 -23.15
N GLN A 152 28.72 25.78 -23.44
CA GLN A 152 29.92 26.62 -23.37
C GLN A 152 29.81 27.60 -22.21
N PHE A 153 30.96 27.97 -21.66
CA PHE A 153 31.06 28.82 -20.47
C PHE A 153 32.02 29.97 -20.74
N TYR A 154 31.59 31.18 -20.43
CA TYR A 154 32.39 32.39 -20.60
C TYR A 154 32.37 33.21 -19.31
N GLU A 155 33.53 33.72 -18.93
CA GLU A 155 33.67 34.71 -17.88
C GLU A 155 33.96 36.05 -18.54
N THR A 156 33.11 37.04 -18.31
CA THR A 156 33.35 38.40 -18.80
C THR A 156 34.15 39.17 -17.75
N GLY A 157 35.03 40.07 -18.20
CA GLY A 157 35.89 40.86 -17.31
C GLY A 157 35.16 41.80 -16.34
N GLN A 158 33.84 41.87 -16.39
CA GLN A 158 33.00 42.71 -15.52
C GLN A 158 32.33 41.93 -14.36
N GLY A 159 32.72 40.68 -14.12
CA GLY A 159 32.11 39.87 -13.05
C GLY A 159 30.75 39.26 -13.42
N THR A 160 30.40 39.27 -14.72
CA THR A 160 29.24 38.57 -15.26
C THR A 160 29.70 37.25 -15.88
N TYR A 161 29.03 36.17 -15.54
CA TYR A 161 29.28 34.85 -16.09
C TYR A 161 28.19 34.48 -17.08
N VAL A 162 28.57 33.85 -18.20
CA VAL A 162 27.66 33.51 -19.30
C VAL A 162 27.75 32.01 -19.60
N ILE A 163 26.59 31.38 -19.74
CA ILE A 163 26.44 29.98 -20.12
C ILE A 163 25.65 29.93 -21.43
N GLU A 164 26.24 29.35 -22.46
CA GLU A 164 25.63 29.20 -23.78
C GLU A 164 25.20 27.75 -24.01
N THR A 165 23.99 27.57 -24.54
CA THR A 165 23.45 26.25 -24.89
C THR A 165 22.68 26.28 -26.20
N LEU A 166 22.77 25.18 -26.94
CA LEU A 166 22.01 24.96 -28.18
C LEU A 166 20.51 24.81 -27.94
N ALA A 167 20.11 24.40 -26.73
CA ALA A 167 18.73 24.10 -26.43
C ALA A 167 17.92 25.39 -26.20
N PRO A 168 16.71 25.51 -26.78
CA PRO A 168 15.85 26.67 -26.53
C PRO A 168 15.40 26.69 -25.07
N TYR A 169 15.29 27.89 -24.48
CA TYR A 169 14.87 28.04 -23.09
C TYR A 169 13.60 27.26 -22.75
N THR A 170 12.61 27.25 -23.64
CA THR A 170 11.34 26.52 -23.44
C THR A 170 11.51 25.02 -23.24
N ALA A 171 12.58 24.41 -23.75
CA ALA A 171 12.89 22.99 -23.58
C ALA A 171 13.71 22.69 -22.32
N ILE A 172 14.42 23.69 -21.77
CA ILE A 172 15.31 23.53 -20.61
C ILE A 172 14.86 24.28 -19.37
N LYS A 173 13.75 25.04 -19.42
CA LYS A 173 13.21 25.79 -18.28
C LYS A 173 12.90 24.90 -17.07
N GLU A 174 12.50 23.65 -17.31
CA GLU A 174 12.17 22.64 -16.28
C GLU A 174 13.37 21.73 -15.94
N LEU A 175 14.53 21.95 -16.58
CA LEU A 175 15.73 21.17 -16.30
C LEU A 175 16.19 21.43 -14.86
N GLY A 176 16.38 20.35 -14.10
CA GLY A 176 17.01 20.42 -12.78
C GLY A 176 18.47 20.86 -12.90
N VAL A 177 18.86 21.88 -12.15
CA VAL A 177 20.20 22.52 -12.21
C VAL A 177 21.04 22.23 -10.96
N GLY A 178 20.85 21.08 -10.33
CA GLY A 178 21.51 20.63 -9.11
C GLY A 178 21.12 21.41 -7.86
N PHE A 179 21.52 20.87 -6.70
CA PHE A 179 21.22 21.45 -5.39
C PHE A 179 22.08 22.69 -5.13
N THR A 180 21.48 23.73 -4.54
CA THR A 180 22.20 24.97 -4.25
C THR A 180 23.16 24.77 -3.07
N ARG A 181 24.36 25.35 -3.15
CA ARG A 181 25.35 25.30 -2.05
C ARG A 181 24.78 25.86 -0.75
N LYS A 182 23.99 26.93 -0.85
CA LYS A 182 23.28 27.54 0.28
C LYS A 182 22.35 26.55 0.98
N SER A 183 21.49 25.84 0.23
CA SER A 183 20.55 24.88 0.84
C SER A 183 21.25 23.74 1.59
N ILE A 184 22.35 23.22 1.03
CA ILE A 184 23.15 22.17 1.67
C ILE A 184 23.79 22.69 2.96
N GLU A 185 24.36 23.90 2.90
CA GLU A 185 25.04 24.52 4.03
C GLU A 185 24.07 24.91 5.15
N ASP A 186 22.90 25.43 4.81
CA ASP A 186 21.85 25.78 5.79
C ASP A 186 21.36 24.54 6.55
N VAL A 187 21.14 23.41 5.85
CA VAL A 187 20.77 22.12 6.46
C VAL A 187 21.90 21.59 7.34
N ARG A 188 23.16 21.74 6.91
CA ARG A 188 24.33 21.34 7.68
C ARG A 188 24.48 22.17 8.96
N GLN A 189 24.31 23.49 8.87
CA GLN A 189 24.38 24.41 10.01
C GLN A 189 23.26 24.18 11.02
N ALA A 190 22.07 23.79 10.55
CA ALA A 190 20.98 23.36 11.41
C ALA A 190 21.21 21.97 12.04
N GLU A 191 22.31 21.27 11.68
CA GLU A 191 22.62 19.90 12.10
C GLU A 191 21.45 18.93 11.83
N MET A 192 20.83 19.06 10.65
CA MET A 192 19.74 18.21 10.18
C MET A 192 20.21 17.39 8.98
N LYS A 193 19.48 16.31 8.66
CA LYS A 193 19.83 15.40 7.58
C LYS A 193 19.15 15.81 6.28
N GLY A 194 19.91 15.84 5.18
CA GLY A 194 19.38 16.18 3.85
C GLY A 194 18.76 14.96 3.17
N ILE A 195 17.56 15.13 2.62
CA ILE A 195 16.92 14.17 1.74
C ILE A 195 16.88 14.80 0.34
N LEU A 196 17.64 14.25 -0.59
CA LEU A 196 17.80 14.83 -1.92
C LEU A 196 16.65 14.44 -2.83
N GLN A 197 15.89 15.42 -3.33
CA GLN A 197 14.83 15.22 -4.32
C GLN A 197 15.34 15.55 -5.72
N ILE A 198 15.79 14.51 -6.42
CA ILE A 198 16.45 14.57 -7.72
C ILE A 198 15.41 14.66 -8.85
N ARG A 199 15.68 15.49 -9.85
CA ARG A 199 14.85 15.56 -11.07
C ARG A 199 15.38 14.67 -12.19
N THR A 200 14.45 14.20 -13.01
CA THR A 200 14.77 13.63 -14.32
C THR A 200 15.13 14.73 -15.31
N TRP A 201 15.79 14.36 -16.39
CA TRP A 201 16.16 15.29 -17.45
C TRP A 201 15.98 14.65 -18.83
N PRO A 202 15.87 15.46 -19.90
CA PRO A 202 15.73 14.94 -21.25
C PRO A 202 16.97 14.14 -21.69
N GLY A 203 16.74 12.97 -22.30
CA GLY A 203 17.80 12.12 -22.87
C GLY A 203 18.90 11.64 -21.92
N PRO A 204 18.61 11.03 -20.74
CA PRO A 204 19.65 10.51 -19.88
C PRO A 204 20.48 9.43 -20.58
N THR A 205 21.80 9.55 -20.52
CA THR A 205 22.75 8.52 -20.98
C THR A 205 23.51 7.93 -19.80
N GLN A 206 24.14 6.77 -19.98
CA GLN A 206 24.99 6.17 -18.95
C GLN A 206 26.08 7.13 -18.45
N GLN A 207 26.73 7.86 -19.35
CA GLN A 207 27.79 8.80 -19.01
C GLN A 207 27.25 10.02 -18.24
N ASN A 208 26.08 10.54 -18.64
CA ASN A 208 25.46 11.67 -17.95
C ASN A 208 24.96 11.28 -16.55
N ILE A 209 24.41 10.07 -16.38
CA ILE A 209 23.99 9.54 -15.08
C ILE A 209 25.19 9.46 -14.12
N ASP A 210 26.31 8.85 -14.54
CA ASP A 210 27.53 8.78 -13.71
C ASP A 210 28.05 10.18 -13.33
N LYS A 211 28.12 11.11 -14.29
CA LYS A 211 28.56 12.49 -14.03
C LYS A 211 27.68 13.20 -12.99
N VAL A 212 26.36 13.13 -13.14
CA VAL A 212 25.40 13.77 -12.22
C VAL A 212 25.49 13.17 -10.82
N PHE A 213 25.45 11.84 -10.71
CA PHE A 213 25.49 11.18 -9.39
C PHE A 213 26.86 11.29 -8.72
N LYS A 214 27.96 11.49 -9.47
CA LYS A 214 29.26 11.87 -8.90
C LYS A 214 29.22 13.20 -8.16
N LEU A 215 28.44 14.18 -8.64
CA LEU A 215 28.24 15.45 -7.95
C LEU A 215 27.45 15.26 -6.66
N TYR A 216 26.42 14.41 -6.67
CA TYR A 216 25.56 14.17 -5.51
C TYR A 216 26.23 13.35 -4.40
N ARG A 217 27.13 12.43 -4.75
CA ARG A 217 27.92 11.63 -3.78
C ARG A 217 28.77 12.46 -2.82
N ASN A 218 29.18 13.66 -3.25
CA ASN A 218 30.04 14.53 -2.44
C ASN A 218 29.26 15.42 -1.47
N ILE A 219 27.93 15.36 -1.49
CA ILE A 219 27.09 16.16 -0.60
C ILE A 219 27.11 15.52 0.79
N PRO A 220 27.56 16.23 1.84
CA PRO A 220 27.63 15.67 3.18
C PRO A 220 26.24 15.53 3.80
N ASN A 221 26.11 14.61 4.76
CA ASN A 221 24.92 14.44 5.61
C ASN A 221 23.60 14.15 4.86
N VAL A 222 23.69 13.46 3.72
CA VAL A 222 22.52 12.96 2.98
C VAL A 222 22.03 11.67 3.63
N SER A 223 20.75 11.61 4.02
CA SER A 223 20.15 10.43 4.64
C SER A 223 19.37 9.56 3.66
N ALA A 224 18.80 10.12 2.59
CA ALA A 224 18.03 9.38 1.61
C ALA A 224 17.88 10.16 0.29
N VAL A 225 17.43 9.46 -0.75
CA VAL A 225 17.16 10.05 -2.09
C VAL A 225 15.71 9.79 -2.48
N LEU A 226 15.00 10.82 -2.94
CA LEU A 226 13.73 10.71 -3.65
C LEU A 226 13.85 11.29 -5.07
N PHE A 227 12.86 10.98 -5.90
CA PHE A 227 12.75 11.56 -7.24
C PHE A 227 11.53 12.46 -7.33
N ASN A 228 11.67 13.57 -8.04
CA ASN A 228 10.61 14.57 -8.18
C ASN A 228 9.51 14.15 -9.19
N ASP A 229 9.90 13.50 -10.28
CA ASP A 229 9.06 13.39 -11.47
C ASP A 229 8.36 12.03 -11.57
N ASP A 230 7.35 11.93 -12.45
CA ASP A 230 6.57 10.71 -12.66
C ASP A 230 7.36 9.56 -13.31
N THR A 231 8.58 9.85 -13.76
CA THR A 231 9.48 8.90 -14.43
C THR A 231 10.90 9.04 -13.89
N LEU A 232 11.55 7.90 -13.65
CA LEU A 232 12.93 7.89 -13.18
C LEU A 232 13.93 8.21 -14.30
N PRO A 233 15.09 8.81 -13.97
CA PRO A 233 16.16 9.02 -14.94
C PRO A 233 16.58 7.72 -15.63
N GLY A 234 16.58 7.71 -16.96
CA GLY A 234 17.03 6.56 -17.74
C GLY A 234 16.04 5.39 -17.81
N TYR A 235 14.80 5.57 -17.38
CA TYR A 235 13.75 4.56 -17.57
C TYR A 235 13.49 4.29 -19.07
N PRO A 236 13.31 3.03 -19.51
CA PRO A 236 13.44 1.79 -18.74
C PRO A 236 14.84 1.14 -18.83
N SER A 237 15.65 1.52 -19.81
CA SER A 237 16.85 0.78 -20.23
C SER A 237 18.06 0.98 -19.32
N LEU A 238 18.20 2.15 -18.69
CA LEU A 238 19.36 2.53 -17.88
C LEU A 238 19.11 2.43 -16.37
N LEU A 239 17.99 1.82 -15.94
CA LEU A 239 17.74 1.57 -14.52
C LEU A 239 18.86 0.78 -13.80
N PRO A 240 19.53 -0.23 -14.43
CA PRO A 240 20.67 -0.88 -13.79
C PRO A 240 21.85 0.06 -13.54
N VAL A 241 22.10 1.01 -14.47
CA VAL A 241 23.15 2.03 -14.30
C VAL A 241 22.79 2.97 -13.15
N LEU A 242 21.53 3.43 -13.11
CA LEU A 242 21.05 4.25 -12.01
C LEU A 242 21.15 3.52 -10.66
N ALA A 243 20.85 2.22 -10.63
CA ALA A 243 20.98 1.41 -9.42
C ALA A 243 22.42 1.33 -8.91
N GLU A 244 23.40 1.16 -9.80
CA GLU A 244 24.83 1.18 -9.41
C GLU A 244 25.23 2.54 -8.81
N GLU A 245 24.81 3.65 -9.42
CA GLU A 245 25.15 4.99 -8.91
C GLU A 245 24.50 5.30 -7.56
N VAL A 246 23.23 4.94 -7.37
CA VAL A 246 22.55 5.09 -6.08
C VAL A 246 23.17 4.17 -5.03
N ARG A 247 23.56 2.94 -5.38
CA ARG A 247 24.24 2.02 -4.45
C ARG A 247 25.57 2.59 -3.94
N LYS A 248 26.32 3.31 -4.79
CA LYS A 248 27.57 3.98 -4.39
C LYS A 248 27.36 5.13 -3.40
N MET A 249 26.15 5.69 -3.30
CA MET A 249 25.82 6.70 -2.29
C MET A 249 25.55 6.07 -0.91
N ASP A 250 25.27 4.75 -0.86
CA ASP A 250 24.85 4.01 0.34
C ASP A 250 23.68 4.65 1.12
N VAL A 251 22.74 5.23 0.38
CA VAL A 251 21.52 5.81 0.94
C VAL A 251 20.28 5.08 0.39
N PRO A 252 19.21 4.95 1.20
CA PRO A 252 17.97 4.34 0.77
C PRO A 252 17.21 5.22 -0.21
N LEU A 253 16.41 4.56 -1.05
CA LEU A 253 15.46 5.20 -1.94
C LEU A 253 14.13 5.48 -1.21
N VAL A 254 13.54 6.64 -1.43
CA VAL A 254 12.30 7.05 -0.77
C VAL A 254 11.11 6.90 -1.72
N GLN A 255 10.12 6.10 -1.32
CA GLN A 255 8.85 5.95 -2.03
C GLN A 255 7.82 6.94 -1.48
N VAL A 256 7.30 7.82 -2.33
CA VAL A 256 6.25 8.79 -1.95
C VAL A 256 4.86 8.15 -2.08
N GLU A 257 4.05 8.22 -1.03
CA GLU A 257 2.69 7.69 -1.07
C GLU A 257 1.80 8.44 -2.07
N PHE A 258 0.97 7.70 -2.80
CA PHE A 258 0.06 8.21 -3.83
C PHE A 258 0.73 8.92 -5.03
N PHE A 259 2.04 8.76 -5.17
CA PHE A 259 2.80 9.26 -6.31
C PHE A 259 3.49 8.10 -7.06
N PRO A 260 2.78 7.40 -7.97
CA PRO A 260 3.36 6.30 -8.72
C PRO A 260 4.41 6.82 -9.72
N GLN A 261 5.64 6.30 -9.64
CA GLN A 261 6.75 6.70 -10.49
C GLN A 261 7.20 5.53 -11.37
N ARG A 262 7.26 5.74 -12.69
CA ARG A 262 7.66 4.68 -13.63
C ARG A 262 9.11 4.28 -13.41
N GLY A 263 9.31 2.99 -13.10
CA GLY A 263 10.63 2.40 -12.87
C GLY A 263 11.03 2.30 -11.40
N PHE A 264 10.28 2.90 -10.48
CA PHE A 264 10.61 2.93 -9.06
C PHE A 264 10.64 1.53 -8.45
N GLU A 265 9.62 0.71 -8.72
CA GLU A 265 9.54 -0.64 -8.16
C GLU A 265 10.73 -1.49 -8.59
N LYS A 266 11.11 -1.40 -9.88
CA LYS A 266 12.27 -2.12 -10.43
C LYS A 266 13.58 -1.60 -9.86
N LEU A 267 13.75 -0.29 -9.72
CA LEU A 267 14.94 0.29 -9.09
C LEU A 267 15.05 -0.15 -7.62
N GLY A 268 13.95 -0.10 -6.86
CA GLY A 268 13.92 -0.56 -5.47
C GLY A 268 14.31 -2.03 -5.31
N ILE A 269 13.92 -2.90 -6.25
CA ILE A 269 14.35 -4.31 -6.29
C ILE A 269 15.85 -4.43 -6.58
N LEU A 270 16.39 -3.64 -7.54
CA LEU A 270 17.82 -3.64 -7.89
C LEU A 270 18.73 -3.08 -6.77
N LEU A 271 18.16 -2.28 -5.87
CA LEU A 271 18.81 -1.73 -4.68
C LEU A 271 18.60 -2.61 -3.43
N ASP A 272 18.40 -3.91 -3.61
CA ASP A 272 18.21 -4.88 -2.54
C ASP A 272 17.09 -4.50 -1.55
N LYS A 273 16.05 -3.81 -2.06
CA LYS A 273 14.90 -3.35 -1.28
C LYS A 273 15.27 -2.37 -0.16
N LYS A 274 16.42 -1.67 -0.27
CA LYS A 274 16.77 -0.51 0.56
C LYS A 274 15.85 0.68 0.23
N VAL A 275 14.60 0.58 0.64
CA VAL A 275 13.54 1.55 0.37
C VAL A 275 12.86 1.95 1.67
N VAL A 276 12.60 3.24 1.82
CA VAL A 276 11.82 3.82 2.92
C VAL A 276 10.58 4.49 2.35
N ARG A 277 9.46 4.42 3.07
CA ARG A 277 8.18 4.99 2.61
C ARG A 277 7.93 6.33 3.26
N LEU A 278 7.56 7.31 2.44
CA LEU A 278 7.27 8.69 2.81
C LEU A 278 5.79 9.02 2.60
N HIS A 279 5.17 9.64 3.62
CA HIS A 279 3.84 10.25 3.48
C HIS A 279 3.94 11.76 3.49
N THR A 280 3.13 12.41 2.65
CA THR A 280 2.94 13.85 2.63
C THR A 280 1.50 14.18 2.24
N ILE A 281 0.98 15.28 2.75
CA ILE A 281 -0.30 15.85 2.33
C ILE A 281 0.02 17.00 1.39
N ALA A 282 -0.55 17.00 0.18
CA ALA A 282 -0.27 18.05 -0.79
C ALA A 282 -0.82 19.42 -0.30
N GLN A 283 -0.13 20.51 -0.64
CA GLN A 283 -0.47 21.86 -0.14
C GLN A 283 -1.91 22.29 -0.48
N ASN A 284 -2.40 21.90 -1.66
CA ASN A 284 -3.77 22.18 -2.12
C ASN A 284 -4.83 21.40 -1.33
N GLU A 285 -4.49 20.23 -0.83
CA GLU A 285 -5.34 19.41 0.03
C GLU A 285 -5.32 19.91 1.47
N LEU A 286 -4.15 20.34 1.97
CA LEU A 286 -3.98 20.87 3.33
C LEU A 286 -4.90 22.07 3.60
N LYS A 287 -5.17 22.90 2.58
CA LYS A 287 -6.12 24.04 2.65
C LYS A 287 -7.58 23.64 2.91
N ARG A 288 -7.93 22.37 2.68
CA ARG A 288 -9.31 21.86 2.78
C ARG A 288 -9.53 20.97 4.01
N VAL A 289 -8.44 20.61 4.68
CA VAL A 289 -8.41 19.61 5.75
C VAL A 289 -8.17 20.35 7.07
N SER A 290 -8.87 19.93 8.12
CA SER A 290 -8.65 20.50 9.46
C SER A 290 -7.32 20.04 10.05
N VAL A 291 -6.76 20.81 11.00
CA VAL A 291 -5.53 20.42 11.74
C VAL A 291 -5.67 19.02 12.35
N GLY A 292 -6.80 18.72 12.98
CA GLY A 292 -7.04 17.40 13.57
C GLY A 292 -7.07 16.26 12.55
N GLU A 293 -7.68 16.48 11.39
CA GLU A 293 -7.72 15.48 10.32
C GLU A 293 -6.34 15.27 9.67
N ALA A 294 -5.53 16.33 9.54
CA ALA A 294 -4.15 16.21 9.10
C ALA A 294 -3.29 15.41 10.10
N LEU A 295 -3.44 15.68 11.41
CA LEU A 295 -2.77 14.92 12.48
C LEU A 295 -3.16 13.44 12.44
N ASP A 296 -4.46 13.12 12.33
CA ASP A 296 -4.96 11.75 12.20
C ASP A 296 -4.33 11.07 10.98
N ARG A 297 -4.29 11.76 9.83
CA ARG A 297 -3.74 11.20 8.58
C ARG A 297 -2.24 10.89 8.65
N TYR A 298 -1.43 11.79 9.20
CA TYR A 298 0.01 11.55 9.41
C TYR A 298 0.25 10.42 10.42
N THR A 299 -0.51 10.40 11.52
CA THR A 299 -0.42 9.34 12.54
C THR A 299 -0.74 7.97 11.94
N LEU A 300 -1.86 7.85 11.21
CA LEU A 300 -2.26 6.62 10.52
C LEU A 300 -1.27 6.21 9.41
N ALA A 301 -0.63 7.18 8.75
CA ALA A 301 0.40 6.88 7.75
C ALA A 301 1.58 6.11 8.38
N ALA A 302 2.03 6.53 9.56
CA ALA A 302 3.14 5.89 10.26
C ALA A 302 2.73 4.60 10.97
N ALA A 303 1.65 4.65 11.76
CA ALA A 303 1.21 3.55 12.63
C ALA A 303 0.56 2.39 11.85
N GLU A 304 -0.35 2.68 10.90
CA GLU A 304 -1.08 1.63 10.19
C GLU A 304 -0.50 1.30 8.80
N ARG A 305 0.22 2.23 8.17
CA ARG A 305 0.72 2.07 6.79
C ARG A 305 2.24 1.99 6.68
N ASN A 306 2.95 1.96 7.81
CA ASN A 306 4.40 1.76 7.87
C ASN A 306 5.24 2.80 7.11
N HIS A 307 4.77 4.05 7.03
CA HIS A 307 5.62 5.15 6.59
C HIS A 307 6.59 5.50 7.72
N ARG A 308 7.86 5.71 7.38
CA ARG A 308 8.91 6.08 8.36
C ARG A 308 9.46 7.47 8.12
N ILE A 309 9.06 8.12 7.02
CA ILE A 309 9.29 9.54 6.81
C ILE A 309 7.93 10.22 6.69
N LEU A 310 7.70 11.26 7.50
CA LEU A 310 6.54 12.12 7.39
C LEU A 310 7.03 13.49 6.93
N LEU A 311 6.82 13.80 5.65
CA LEU A 311 7.11 15.12 5.10
C LEU A 311 5.92 16.04 5.39
N VAL A 312 6.06 16.82 6.45
CA VAL A 312 5.07 17.81 6.87
C VAL A 312 5.29 19.08 6.05
N ARG A 313 4.20 19.60 5.49
CA ARG A 313 4.18 20.90 4.82
C ARG A 313 3.51 21.91 5.74
N PRO A 314 4.03 23.15 5.82
CA PRO A 314 3.48 24.15 6.73
C PRO A 314 2.09 24.60 6.28
N PHE A 315 1.23 24.86 7.26
CA PHE A 315 0.00 25.61 7.07
C PHE A 315 0.35 27.08 6.78
N LEU A 316 -0.21 27.64 5.72
CA LEU A 316 0.08 29.01 5.25
C LEU A 316 -1.09 29.98 5.51
N THR A 317 -1.99 29.61 6.41
CA THR A 317 -3.21 30.35 6.75
C THR A 317 -3.42 30.26 8.24
N GLY A 318 -3.56 31.39 8.93
CA GLY A 318 -3.62 31.44 10.39
C GLY A 318 -3.27 32.82 10.92
N GLY A 319 -3.18 32.93 12.25
CA GLY A 319 -2.67 34.13 12.92
C GLY A 319 -1.14 34.09 12.96
N ASP A 320 -0.59 33.50 14.01
CA ASP A 320 0.85 33.26 14.15
C ASP A 320 1.23 31.97 13.39
N LEU A 321 1.64 32.13 12.14
CA LEU A 321 1.90 31.00 11.25
C LEU A 321 3.04 30.12 11.77
N MET A 322 4.08 30.70 12.37
CA MET A 322 5.19 29.91 12.88
C MET A 322 4.74 29.09 14.08
N GLN A 323 4.15 29.74 15.10
CA GLN A 323 3.76 29.05 16.33
C GLN A 323 2.71 27.97 16.07
N GLU A 324 1.71 28.22 15.22
CA GLU A 324 0.70 27.22 14.86
C GLU A 324 1.32 25.96 14.21
N ASN A 325 2.35 26.13 13.38
CA ASN A 325 3.07 25.01 12.78
C ASN A 325 3.97 24.27 13.78
N LEU A 326 4.57 24.97 14.75
CA LEU A 326 5.36 24.34 15.82
C LEU A 326 4.45 23.51 16.75
N ASP A 327 3.30 24.07 17.15
CA ASP A 327 2.28 23.38 17.95
C ASP A 327 1.74 22.15 17.22
N PHE A 328 1.59 22.22 15.89
CA PHE A 328 1.24 21.06 15.07
C PHE A 328 2.27 19.95 15.18
N MET A 329 3.57 20.28 15.14
CA MET A 329 4.65 19.29 15.27
C MET A 329 4.66 18.63 16.66
N ASP A 330 4.42 19.38 17.73
CA ASP A 330 4.33 18.83 19.09
C ASP A 330 3.15 17.88 19.26
N GLN A 331 1.99 18.26 18.72
CA GLN A 331 0.81 17.40 18.73
C GLN A 331 1.03 16.13 17.91
N LEU A 332 1.69 16.24 16.75
CA LEU A 332 2.02 15.09 15.91
C LEU A 332 2.99 14.16 16.64
N LYS A 333 4.05 14.70 17.23
CA LYS A 333 5.03 13.95 18.03
C LYS A 333 4.34 13.19 19.17
N SER A 334 3.52 13.87 19.97
CA SER A 334 2.80 13.24 21.08
C SER A 334 1.86 12.12 20.63
N ARG A 335 1.19 12.27 19.49
CA ARG A 335 0.32 11.22 18.92
C ARG A 335 1.11 10.01 18.46
N LEU A 336 2.23 10.22 17.77
CA LEU A 336 3.10 9.14 17.31
C LEU A 336 3.71 8.35 18.49
N GLU A 337 4.14 9.05 19.54
CA GLU A 337 4.65 8.42 20.77
C GLU A 337 3.57 7.60 21.50
N LYS A 338 2.31 8.08 21.51
CA LYS A 338 1.16 7.31 22.05
C LYS A 338 0.88 6.02 21.28
N GLU A 339 1.12 6.02 19.97
CA GLU A 339 1.07 4.81 19.13
C GLU A 339 2.27 3.86 19.33
N GLY A 340 3.22 4.23 20.22
CA GLY A 340 4.41 3.45 20.51
C GLY A 340 5.49 3.52 19.42
N LEU A 341 5.49 4.59 18.62
CA LEU A 341 6.54 4.93 17.66
C LEU A 341 7.59 5.83 18.32
N GLN A 342 8.81 5.82 17.79
CA GLN A 342 9.92 6.63 18.29
C GLN A 342 10.28 7.70 17.27
N ILE A 343 10.32 8.97 17.68
CA ILE A 343 10.73 10.07 16.80
C ILE A 343 12.24 10.17 16.76
N GLY A 344 12.80 10.24 15.56
CA GLY A 344 14.24 10.32 15.32
C GLY A 344 14.57 10.04 13.87
N SER A 345 15.81 9.62 13.58
CA SER A 345 16.14 9.16 12.23
C SER A 345 15.33 7.93 11.84
N PHE A 346 14.87 7.86 10.60
CA PHE A 346 14.03 6.73 10.18
C PHE A 346 14.80 5.41 10.26
N SER A 347 14.11 4.33 10.62
CA SER A 347 14.64 2.97 10.51
C SER A 347 14.46 2.43 9.09
N LEU A 348 15.33 1.51 8.65
CA LEU A 348 15.14 0.73 7.43
C LEU A 348 14.57 -0.64 7.75
N LEU A 349 13.72 -1.14 6.87
CA LEU A 349 13.23 -2.51 6.99
C LEU A 349 14.39 -3.47 6.69
N PRO A 350 14.78 -4.36 7.61
CA PRO A 350 15.86 -5.29 7.36
C PRO A 350 15.47 -6.28 6.25
N PRO A 351 16.45 -6.86 5.54
CA PRO A 351 16.19 -7.93 4.59
C PRO A 351 15.46 -9.09 5.29
N VAL A 352 14.32 -9.50 4.74
CA VAL A 352 13.51 -10.62 5.25
C VAL A 352 13.75 -11.83 4.32
N PRO A 353 14.65 -12.77 4.67
CA PRO A 353 14.97 -13.88 3.80
C PRO A 353 13.82 -14.89 3.75
N VAL A 354 13.40 -15.27 2.55
CA VAL A 354 12.33 -16.25 2.35
C VAL A 354 12.91 -17.61 2.00
N SER A 355 12.75 -18.60 2.89
CA SER A 355 13.18 -19.97 2.64
C SER A 355 12.25 -20.65 1.64
N ARG A 356 12.81 -21.16 0.52
CA ARG A 356 12.05 -21.88 -0.51
C ARG A 356 11.35 -23.12 0.06
N SER A 357 12.00 -23.85 0.97
CA SER A 357 11.45 -25.06 1.58
C SER A 357 10.23 -24.75 2.47
N ILE A 358 10.27 -23.63 3.20
CA ILE A 358 9.12 -23.20 4.01
C ILE A 358 7.95 -22.79 3.10
N VAL A 359 8.22 -22.03 2.03
CA VAL A 359 7.19 -21.68 1.03
C VAL A 359 6.59 -22.93 0.39
N LEU A 360 7.42 -23.93 0.08
CA LEU A 360 6.95 -25.23 -0.44
C LEU A 360 5.95 -25.87 0.53
N LEU A 361 6.33 -26.01 1.81
CA LEU A 361 5.48 -26.60 2.85
C LEU A 361 4.17 -25.85 3.05
N ILE A 362 4.20 -24.51 3.05
CA ILE A 362 3.00 -23.68 3.15
C ILE A 362 2.08 -23.93 1.96
N GLY A 363 2.63 -23.95 0.74
CA GLY A 363 1.86 -24.21 -0.48
C GLY A 363 1.23 -25.60 -0.49
N LEU A 364 1.91 -26.62 0.04
CA LEU A 364 1.32 -27.96 0.23
C LEU A 364 0.10 -27.94 1.17
N GLY A 365 0.13 -27.11 2.21
CA GLY A 365 -1.04 -26.89 3.08
C GLY A 365 -2.23 -26.29 2.34
N VAL A 366 -1.98 -25.32 1.46
CA VAL A 366 -3.02 -24.70 0.63
C VAL A 366 -3.61 -25.68 -0.37
N ILE A 367 -2.75 -26.47 -1.04
CA ILE A 367 -3.18 -27.55 -1.93
C ILE A 367 -4.08 -28.52 -1.18
N THR A 368 -3.65 -28.93 0.02
CA THR A 368 -4.40 -29.85 0.88
C THR A 368 -5.76 -29.28 1.28
N GLY A 369 -5.84 -28.00 1.64
CA GLY A 369 -7.11 -27.30 1.86
C GLY A 369 -7.99 -27.31 0.61
N GLY A 370 -7.40 -27.14 -0.57
CA GLY A 370 -8.09 -27.23 -1.86
C GLY A 370 -8.67 -28.62 -2.11
N LEU A 371 -7.92 -29.68 -1.78
CA LEU A 371 -8.41 -31.06 -1.89
C LEU A 371 -9.56 -31.33 -0.91
N LEU A 372 -9.50 -30.81 0.32
CA LEU A 372 -10.60 -30.90 1.28
C LEU A 372 -11.85 -30.15 0.79
N LEU A 373 -11.67 -29.01 0.12
CA LEU A 373 -12.77 -28.29 -0.53
C LEU A 373 -13.37 -29.12 -1.68
N LEU A 374 -12.55 -29.73 -2.53
CA LEU A 374 -13.01 -30.59 -3.62
C LEU A 374 -13.77 -31.83 -3.12
N ASP A 375 -13.32 -32.45 -2.03
CA ASP A 375 -14.05 -33.54 -1.36
C ASP A 375 -15.44 -33.06 -0.92
N ARG A 376 -15.51 -31.87 -0.30
CA ARG A 376 -16.78 -31.26 0.11
C ARG A 376 -17.71 -30.96 -1.06
N LEU A 377 -17.15 -30.56 -2.21
CA LEU A 377 -17.89 -30.31 -3.45
C LEU A 377 -18.36 -31.59 -4.17
N SER A 378 -18.18 -32.77 -3.58
CA SER A 378 -18.52 -34.07 -4.18
C SER A 378 -17.75 -34.36 -5.48
N LEU A 379 -16.56 -33.77 -5.64
CA LEU A 379 -15.65 -33.99 -6.78
C LEU A 379 -14.56 -35.02 -6.43
N GLY A 380 -14.83 -35.90 -5.46
CA GLY A 380 -13.88 -36.86 -4.89
C GLY A 380 -13.12 -37.72 -5.92
N ARG A 381 -13.76 -38.08 -7.03
CA ARG A 381 -13.16 -38.86 -8.11
C ARG A 381 -11.92 -38.21 -8.75
N TRP A 382 -11.85 -36.87 -8.71
CA TRP A 382 -10.78 -36.10 -9.33
C TRP A 382 -9.64 -35.75 -8.35
N ILE A 383 -9.83 -35.99 -7.04
CA ILE A 383 -8.83 -35.71 -6.00
C ILE A 383 -7.46 -36.31 -6.31
N PRO A 384 -7.29 -37.59 -6.70
CA PRO A 384 -5.96 -38.14 -6.94
C PRO A 384 -5.26 -37.47 -8.15
N ILE A 385 -6.02 -37.19 -9.22
CA ILE A 385 -5.50 -36.57 -10.44
C ILE A 385 -5.10 -35.11 -10.17
N ILE A 386 -6.00 -34.34 -9.55
CA ILE A 386 -5.77 -32.93 -9.21
C ILE A 386 -4.67 -32.82 -8.16
N GLY A 387 -4.65 -33.70 -7.16
CA GLY A 387 -3.63 -33.73 -6.11
C GLY A 387 -2.24 -34.01 -6.66
N LEU A 388 -2.09 -35.03 -7.50
CA LEU A 388 -0.82 -35.33 -8.16
C LEU A 388 -0.38 -34.20 -9.09
N GLY A 389 -1.32 -33.66 -9.88
CA GLY A 389 -1.05 -32.51 -10.75
C GLY A 389 -0.58 -31.29 -9.97
N ALA A 390 -1.23 -30.96 -8.85
CA ALA A 390 -0.85 -29.84 -7.99
C ALA A 390 0.51 -30.07 -7.30
N LEU A 391 0.82 -31.31 -6.89
CA LEU A 391 2.09 -31.66 -6.25
C LEU A 391 3.28 -31.49 -7.21
N ILE A 392 3.10 -31.75 -8.51
CA ILE A 392 4.12 -31.56 -9.55
C ILE A 392 4.18 -30.09 -9.99
N LEU A 393 3.02 -29.48 -10.21
CA LEU A 393 2.91 -28.12 -10.73
C LEU A 393 3.46 -27.09 -9.74
N TRP A 394 3.26 -27.28 -8.44
CA TRP A 394 3.65 -26.31 -7.44
C TRP A 394 5.17 -26.04 -7.39
N PRO A 395 6.04 -27.07 -7.22
CA PRO A 395 7.49 -26.88 -7.34
C PRO A 395 7.92 -26.33 -8.71
N ALA A 396 7.27 -26.76 -9.80
CA ALA A 396 7.58 -26.28 -11.15
C ALA A 396 7.33 -24.77 -11.29
N LEU A 397 6.19 -24.27 -10.79
CA LEU A 397 5.89 -22.83 -10.78
C LEU A 397 6.91 -22.05 -9.94
N MET A 398 7.30 -22.58 -8.77
CA MET A 398 8.32 -21.95 -7.92
C MET A 398 9.69 -21.86 -8.61
N TYR A 399 10.02 -22.82 -9.47
CA TYR A 399 11.25 -22.83 -10.26
C TYR A 399 11.22 -21.81 -11.41
N LEU A 400 10.08 -21.68 -12.10
CA LEU A 400 9.92 -20.75 -13.23
C LEU A 400 9.87 -19.28 -12.78
N ASP A 401 8.98 -18.96 -11.83
CA ASP A 401 8.86 -17.62 -11.26
C ASP A 401 8.41 -17.72 -9.80
N PHE A 402 9.39 -17.63 -8.91
CA PHE A 402 9.18 -17.76 -7.47
C PHE A 402 8.21 -16.72 -6.91
N VAL A 403 8.20 -15.49 -7.44
CA VAL A 403 7.36 -14.40 -6.93
C VAL A 403 5.92 -14.59 -7.38
N GLN A 404 5.69 -14.90 -8.65
CA GLN A 404 4.36 -15.15 -9.18
C GLN A 404 3.72 -16.41 -8.60
N ALA A 405 4.51 -17.48 -8.39
CA ALA A 405 4.05 -18.70 -7.73
C ALA A 405 3.50 -18.40 -6.32
N ARG A 406 4.22 -17.59 -5.54
CA ARG A 406 3.78 -17.16 -4.19
C ARG A 406 2.47 -16.37 -4.24
N LYS A 407 2.32 -15.44 -5.18
CA LYS A 407 1.07 -14.67 -5.36
C LYS A 407 -0.11 -15.55 -5.72
N LEU A 408 0.09 -16.51 -6.64
CA LEU A 408 -0.95 -17.44 -7.04
C LEU A 408 -1.39 -18.33 -5.88
N MET A 409 -0.44 -18.86 -5.11
CA MET A 409 -0.74 -19.71 -3.96
C MET A 409 -1.38 -18.91 -2.82
N ALA A 410 -0.95 -17.65 -2.62
CA ALA A 410 -1.61 -16.74 -1.69
C ALA A 410 -3.07 -16.49 -2.10
N LEU A 411 -3.33 -16.23 -3.39
CA LEU A 411 -4.69 -16.10 -3.92
C LEU A 411 -5.51 -17.38 -3.69
N ALA A 412 -4.94 -18.55 -3.97
CA ALA A 412 -5.60 -19.83 -3.72
C ALA A 412 -5.97 -19.99 -2.24
N SER A 413 -5.06 -19.64 -1.31
CA SER A 413 -5.30 -19.76 0.13
C SER A 413 -6.47 -18.88 0.60
N VAL A 414 -6.51 -17.62 0.17
CA VAL A 414 -7.59 -16.69 0.56
C VAL A 414 -8.92 -17.01 -0.12
N ILE A 415 -8.90 -17.86 -1.15
CA ILE A 415 -10.13 -18.35 -1.79
C ILE A 415 -10.65 -19.61 -1.10
N VAL A 416 -9.77 -20.60 -0.94
CA VAL A 416 -10.11 -21.94 -0.48
C VAL A 416 -10.62 -21.92 0.96
N PHE A 417 -9.92 -21.25 1.88
CA PHE A 417 -10.21 -21.37 3.30
C PHE A 417 -11.53 -20.69 3.71
N PRO A 418 -11.88 -19.48 3.25
CA PRO A 418 -13.20 -18.90 3.52
C PRO A 418 -14.35 -19.73 2.93
N ALA A 419 -14.18 -20.28 1.72
CA ALA A 419 -15.19 -21.14 1.10
C ALA A 419 -15.35 -22.44 1.90
N LEU A 420 -14.25 -23.11 2.23
CA LEU A 420 -14.24 -24.34 3.02
C LEU A 420 -14.86 -24.11 4.41
N ALA A 421 -14.50 -23.00 5.08
CA ALA A 421 -15.03 -22.65 6.39
C ALA A 421 -16.56 -22.55 6.42
N LEU A 422 -17.14 -21.88 5.42
CA LEU A 422 -18.59 -21.75 5.28
C LEU A 422 -19.23 -23.09 4.92
N LEU A 423 -18.72 -23.81 3.91
CA LEU A 423 -19.32 -25.06 3.44
C LEU A 423 -19.28 -26.20 4.46
N TRP A 424 -18.29 -26.19 5.37
CA TRP A 424 -18.14 -27.21 6.39
C TRP A 424 -19.01 -26.96 7.63
N ASN A 425 -19.21 -25.69 7.99
CA ASN A 425 -19.85 -25.32 9.27
C ASN A 425 -21.28 -24.81 9.13
N LEU A 426 -21.71 -24.44 7.92
CA LEU A 426 -23.09 -24.00 7.68
C LEU A 426 -24.04 -25.21 7.75
N LYS A 427 -25.03 -25.12 8.65
CA LYS A 427 -26.06 -26.15 8.84
C LYS A 427 -27.42 -25.64 8.36
N ARG A 428 -28.30 -26.58 7.98
CA ARG A 428 -29.70 -26.28 7.59
C ARG A 428 -30.56 -25.87 8.78
N GLU A 429 -30.26 -26.41 9.95
CA GLU A 429 -30.95 -26.11 11.20
C GLU A 429 -30.35 -24.89 11.89
N GLY A 430 -31.24 -24.10 12.51
CA GLY A 430 -30.85 -22.97 13.34
C GLY A 430 -30.20 -23.43 14.63
N GLN A 431 -29.21 -22.68 15.11
CA GLN A 431 -28.47 -22.99 16.32
C GLN A 431 -28.91 -22.11 17.48
N THR A 432 -28.68 -22.57 18.72
CA THR A 432 -28.84 -21.70 19.89
C THR A 432 -27.83 -20.54 19.86
N PRO A 433 -28.10 -19.39 20.51
CA PRO A 433 -27.18 -18.25 20.47
C PRO A 433 -25.74 -18.58 20.85
N GLY A 434 -25.51 -19.37 21.90
CA GLY A 434 -24.17 -19.80 22.29
C GLY A 434 -23.48 -20.65 21.23
N GLN A 435 -24.20 -21.62 20.65
CA GLN A 435 -23.66 -22.47 19.58
C GLN A 435 -23.40 -21.68 18.29
N ALA A 436 -24.25 -20.73 17.95
CA ALA A 436 -24.08 -19.86 16.79
C ALA A 436 -22.82 -18.99 16.92
N VAL A 437 -22.55 -18.45 18.11
CA VAL A 437 -21.31 -17.70 18.39
C VAL A 437 -20.08 -18.61 18.25
N VAL A 438 -20.10 -19.81 18.83
CA VAL A 438 -18.99 -20.77 18.69
C VAL A 438 -18.77 -21.17 17.23
N SER A 439 -19.85 -21.40 16.47
CA SER A 439 -19.77 -21.69 15.04
C SER A 439 -19.21 -20.52 14.24
N LEU A 440 -19.59 -19.27 14.57
CA LEU A 440 -19.04 -18.07 13.94
C LEU A 440 -17.54 -17.97 14.20
N LEU A 441 -17.11 -18.11 15.46
CA LEU A 441 -15.68 -18.08 15.82
C LEU A 441 -14.90 -19.18 15.11
N ARG A 442 -15.47 -20.38 15.02
CA ARG A 442 -14.87 -21.49 14.26
C ARG A 442 -14.74 -21.15 12.78
N ILE A 443 -15.80 -20.66 12.13
CA ILE A 443 -15.76 -20.25 10.71
C ILE A 443 -14.68 -19.19 10.50
N SER A 444 -14.64 -18.16 11.35
CA SER A 444 -13.63 -17.11 11.26
C SER A 444 -12.21 -17.62 11.49
N LEU A 445 -11.99 -18.54 12.43
CA LEU A 445 -10.67 -19.14 12.65
C LEU A 445 -10.22 -19.97 11.43
N PHE A 446 -11.11 -20.77 10.84
CA PHE A 446 -10.80 -21.52 9.62
C PHE A 446 -10.52 -20.59 8.43
N SER A 447 -11.28 -19.51 8.26
CA SER A 447 -11.00 -18.48 7.24
C SER A 447 -9.63 -17.84 7.46
N LEU A 448 -9.27 -17.52 8.71
CA LEU A 448 -7.99 -16.92 9.08
C LEU A 448 -6.78 -17.83 8.80
N LEU A 449 -6.96 -19.15 8.65
CA LEU A 449 -5.88 -20.02 8.15
C LEU A 449 -5.44 -19.61 6.73
N GLY A 450 -6.40 -19.21 5.87
CA GLY A 450 -6.08 -18.66 4.55
C GLY A 450 -5.29 -17.35 4.65
N ALA A 451 -5.63 -16.48 5.61
CA ALA A 451 -4.87 -15.26 5.87
C ALA A 451 -3.45 -15.58 6.35
N LEU A 452 -3.31 -16.54 7.28
CA LEU A 452 -2.02 -16.98 7.81
C LEU A 452 -1.12 -17.55 6.71
N PHE A 453 -1.65 -18.40 5.83
CA PHE A 453 -0.91 -18.92 4.68
C PHE A 453 -0.50 -17.82 3.72
N MET A 454 -1.37 -16.88 3.41
CA MET A 454 -1.04 -15.73 2.58
C MET A 454 0.07 -14.86 3.20
N VAL A 455 0.00 -14.58 4.51
CA VAL A 455 1.07 -13.87 5.25
C VAL A 455 2.38 -14.65 5.16
N GLY A 456 2.38 -15.95 5.44
CA GLY A 456 3.57 -16.78 5.36
C GLY A 456 4.15 -16.87 3.94
N LEU A 457 3.28 -16.90 2.92
CA LEU A 457 3.71 -16.90 1.51
C LEU A 457 4.23 -15.55 1.07
N LEU A 458 3.79 -14.42 1.63
CA LEU A 458 4.12 -13.07 1.17
C LEU A 458 4.93 -12.24 2.19
N ALA A 459 5.49 -12.87 3.22
CA ALA A 459 6.42 -12.25 4.17
C ALA A 459 7.79 -12.00 3.54
N ASP A 460 7.86 -11.03 2.61
CA ASP A 460 9.08 -10.54 1.98
C ASP A 460 9.07 -9.01 2.00
N ALA A 461 10.25 -8.41 2.26
CA ALA A 461 10.43 -6.97 2.32
C ALA A 461 9.83 -6.22 1.10
N GLY A 462 9.89 -6.81 -0.10
CA GLY A 462 9.33 -6.22 -1.32
C GLY A 462 7.81 -6.07 -1.29
N PHE A 463 7.08 -7.02 -0.70
CA PHE A 463 5.63 -6.91 -0.49
C PHE A 463 5.29 -5.94 0.64
N MET A 464 6.08 -5.90 1.72
CA MET A 464 5.84 -4.98 2.84
C MET A 464 6.11 -3.51 2.46
N LEU A 465 7.11 -3.29 1.61
CA LEU A 465 7.50 -1.99 1.08
C LEU A 465 6.71 -1.59 -0.18
N LYS A 466 5.70 -2.37 -0.59
CA LYS A 466 4.85 -2.09 -1.77
C LYS A 466 5.64 -1.99 -3.10
N LEU A 467 6.86 -2.55 -3.15
CA LEU A 467 7.62 -2.72 -4.40
C LEU A 467 6.99 -3.81 -5.28
N ASP A 468 6.31 -4.75 -4.63
CA ASP A 468 5.41 -5.67 -5.30
C ASP A 468 4.09 -5.73 -4.52
N GLN A 469 2.97 -5.89 -5.23
CA GLN A 469 1.62 -5.84 -4.66
C GLN A 469 0.82 -7.10 -4.99
N PHE A 470 -0.02 -7.50 -4.03
CA PHE A 470 -1.00 -8.54 -4.25
C PHE A 470 -2.20 -8.00 -5.03
N SER A 471 -2.22 -8.19 -6.35
CA SER A 471 -3.30 -7.73 -7.23
C SER A 471 -4.57 -8.60 -7.15
N GLY A 472 -4.54 -9.72 -6.42
CA GLY A 472 -5.63 -10.69 -6.31
C GLY A 472 -6.80 -10.27 -5.43
N VAL A 473 -6.77 -9.08 -4.81
CA VAL A 473 -7.79 -8.58 -3.87
C VAL A 473 -9.21 -8.67 -4.42
N LYS A 474 -9.42 -8.33 -5.70
CA LYS A 474 -10.75 -8.40 -6.32
C LYS A 474 -11.26 -9.84 -6.44
N LEU A 475 -10.41 -10.75 -6.90
CA LEU A 475 -10.75 -12.17 -7.04
C LEU A 475 -10.98 -12.83 -5.67
N ALA A 476 -10.18 -12.48 -4.67
CA ALA A 476 -10.31 -12.98 -3.30
C ALA A 476 -11.69 -12.68 -2.67
N HIS A 477 -12.38 -11.63 -3.10
CA HIS A 477 -13.74 -11.32 -2.63
C HIS A 477 -14.83 -12.04 -3.42
N VAL A 478 -14.65 -12.22 -4.72
CA VAL A 478 -15.70 -12.73 -5.62
C VAL A 478 -15.71 -14.26 -5.66
N VAL A 479 -14.53 -14.88 -5.80
CA VAL A 479 -14.45 -16.32 -6.07
C VAL A 479 -14.97 -17.18 -4.91
N PRO A 480 -14.65 -16.92 -3.62
CA PRO A 480 -15.20 -17.71 -2.51
C PRO A 480 -16.72 -17.66 -2.48
N LEU A 481 -17.27 -16.47 -2.73
CA LEU A 481 -18.69 -16.25 -2.79
C LEU A 481 -19.32 -17.08 -3.90
N MET A 482 -18.74 -17.04 -5.11
CA MET A 482 -19.20 -17.84 -6.24
C MET A 482 -19.15 -19.34 -5.94
N ILE A 483 -18.08 -19.84 -5.31
CA ILE A 483 -17.96 -21.25 -4.92
C ILE A 483 -19.10 -21.65 -3.97
N VAL A 484 -19.33 -20.86 -2.92
CA VAL A 484 -20.38 -21.13 -1.93
C VAL A 484 -21.77 -21.08 -2.56
N LEU A 485 -22.04 -20.09 -3.41
CA LEU A 485 -23.30 -19.95 -4.13
C LEU A 485 -23.57 -21.11 -5.09
N LEU A 486 -22.59 -21.46 -5.92
CA LEU A 486 -22.70 -22.54 -6.89
C LEU A 486 -22.92 -23.88 -6.17
N TYR A 487 -22.17 -24.15 -5.10
CA TYR A 487 -22.34 -25.37 -4.33
C TYR A 487 -23.75 -25.50 -3.74
N LEU A 488 -24.25 -24.47 -3.06
CA LEU A 488 -25.58 -24.51 -2.44
C LEU A 488 -26.72 -24.55 -3.47
N SER A 489 -26.50 -23.96 -4.65
CA SER A 489 -27.46 -24.04 -5.76
C SER A 489 -27.49 -25.45 -6.36
N LEU A 490 -26.33 -26.08 -6.56
CA LEU A 490 -26.22 -27.46 -7.06
C LEU A 490 -26.69 -28.49 -6.03
N ASP A 491 -26.52 -28.26 -4.74
CA ASP A 491 -27.06 -29.12 -3.67
C ASP A 491 -28.61 -29.15 -3.69
N ARG A 492 -29.24 -28.08 -4.18
CA ARG A 492 -30.71 -27.99 -4.34
C ARG A 492 -31.23 -28.52 -5.68
N ALA A 493 -30.39 -28.63 -6.70
CA ALA A 493 -30.81 -29.08 -8.03
C ALA A 493 -31.13 -30.59 -8.03
N LYS A 494 -32.13 -30.99 -8.81
CA LYS A 494 -32.51 -32.40 -8.98
C LYS A 494 -31.46 -33.14 -9.82
N GLY A 495 -31.10 -34.37 -9.45
CA GLY A 495 -30.14 -35.23 -10.15
C GLY A 495 -29.07 -35.80 -9.22
N GLU A 496 -28.52 -36.97 -9.54
CA GLU A 496 -27.46 -37.62 -8.75
C GLU A 496 -26.07 -37.24 -9.28
N GLY A 497 -25.94 -37.03 -10.60
CA GLY A 497 -24.70 -36.59 -11.25
C GLY A 497 -24.51 -35.07 -11.30
N LEU A 498 -23.26 -34.59 -11.34
CA LEU A 498 -22.93 -33.16 -11.50
C LEU A 498 -23.55 -32.57 -12.78
N THR A 499 -23.49 -33.31 -13.89
CA THR A 499 -24.07 -32.90 -15.18
C THR A 499 -25.59 -32.82 -15.15
N GLU A 500 -26.24 -33.75 -14.45
CA GLU A 500 -27.70 -33.76 -14.25
C GLU A 500 -28.15 -32.63 -13.34
N LYS A 501 -27.41 -32.37 -12.25
CA LYS A 501 -27.66 -31.22 -11.38
C LYS A 501 -27.51 -29.90 -12.10
N ILE A 502 -26.51 -29.76 -12.98
CA ILE A 502 -26.34 -28.55 -13.80
C ILE A 502 -27.53 -28.39 -14.75
N LYS A 503 -27.94 -29.45 -15.47
CA LYS A 503 -29.11 -29.40 -16.35
C LYS A 503 -30.39 -29.07 -15.57
N GLY A 504 -30.63 -29.77 -14.46
CA GLY A 504 -31.78 -29.53 -13.58
C GLY A 504 -31.78 -28.15 -12.92
N MET A 505 -30.62 -27.50 -12.77
CA MET A 505 -30.52 -26.10 -12.33
C MET A 505 -30.90 -25.13 -13.46
N LEU A 506 -30.43 -25.38 -14.69
CA LEU A 506 -30.74 -24.55 -15.86
C LEU A 506 -32.21 -24.67 -16.29
N ASP A 507 -32.81 -25.85 -16.12
CA ASP A 507 -34.20 -26.15 -16.49
C ASP A 507 -35.21 -25.63 -15.46
N HIS A 508 -34.76 -25.09 -14.32
CA HIS A 508 -35.64 -24.59 -13.28
C HIS A 508 -36.20 -23.20 -13.66
N PRO A 509 -37.53 -23.01 -13.70
CA PRO A 509 -38.10 -21.71 -14.06
C PRO A 509 -37.71 -20.66 -13.02
N VAL A 510 -37.03 -19.61 -13.47
CA VAL A 510 -36.65 -18.47 -12.63
C VAL A 510 -37.83 -17.52 -12.53
N LYS A 511 -38.42 -17.39 -11.34
CA LYS A 511 -39.47 -16.39 -11.10
C LYS A 511 -38.90 -14.99 -11.33
N LEU A 512 -39.63 -14.11 -12.04
CA LEU A 512 -39.17 -12.75 -12.36
C LEU A 512 -38.68 -11.97 -11.12
N GLY A 513 -39.37 -12.09 -9.98
CA GLY A 513 -38.94 -11.46 -8.73
C GLY A 513 -37.59 -11.97 -8.20
N VAL A 514 -37.28 -13.26 -8.40
CA VAL A 514 -35.97 -13.83 -8.04
C VAL A 514 -34.89 -13.35 -9.02
N ALA A 515 -35.21 -13.25 -10.31
CA ALA A 515 -34.29 -12.71 -11.31
C ALA A 515 -33.96 -11.23 -11.05
N LEU A 516 -34.95 -10.40 -10.71
CA LEU A 516 -34.76 -9.00 -10.35
C LEU A 516 -33.94 -8.84 -9.05
N ALA A 517 -34.23 -9.64 -8.02
CA ALA A 517 -33.45 -9.63 -6.78
C ALA A 517 -32.00 -10.09 -6.99
N ALA A 518 -31.78 -11.12 -7.83
CA ALA A 518 -30.45 -11.58 -8.20
C ALA A 518 -29.69 -10.52 -9.02
N GLY A 519 -30.36 -9.84 -9.96
CA GLY A 519 -29.79 -8.74 -10.74
C GLY A 519 -29.38 -7.56 -9.85
N PHE A 520 -30.23 -7.15 -8.93
CA PHE A 520 -29.90 -6.11 -7.95
C PHE A 520 -28.71 -6.51 -7.07
N MET A 521 -28.69 -7.76 -6.58
CA MET A 521 -27.55 -8.27 -5.80
C MET A 521 -26.26 -8.33 -6.61
N ALA A 522 -26.32 -8.71 -7.89
CA ALA A 522 -25.15 -8.71 -8.76
C ALA A 522 -24.58 -7.30 -8.93
N VAL A 523 -25.44 -6.30 -9.15
CA VAL A 523 -25.04 -4.89 -9.19
C VAL A 523 -24.42 -4.46 -7.86
N ALA A 524 -25.01 -4.83 -6.72
CA ALA A 524 -24.47 -4.51 -5.40
C ALA A 524 -23.07 -5.11 -5.18
N VAL A 525 -22.84 -6.36 -5.62
CA VAL A 525 -21.52 -7.02 -5.56
C VAL A 525 -20.52 -6.33 -6.49
N VAL A 526 -20.92 -5.94 -7.71
CA VAL A 526 -20.04 -5.21 -8.65
C VAL A 526 -19.63 -3.86 -8.07
N VAL A 527 -20.60 -3.07 -7.59
CA VAL A 527 -20.33 -1.78 -6.93
C VAL A 527 -19.42 -1.96 -5.73
N TYR A 528 -19.65 -3.01 -4.92
CA TYR A 528 -18.78 -3.36 -3.80
C TYR A 528 -17.34 -3.64 -4.24
N VAL A 529 -17.13 -4.46 -5.29
CA VAL A 529 -15.80 -4.79 -5.80
C VAL A 529 -15.11 -3.57 -6.42
N MET A 530 -15.87 -2.70 -7.09
CA MET A 530 -15.33 -1.44 -7.63
C MET A 530 -14.91 -0.47 -6.54
N ARG A 531 -15.59 -0.50 -5.38
CA ARG A 531 -15.22 0.31 -4.20
C ARG A 531 -14.03 -0.26 -3.44
N THR A 532 -13.78 -1.57 -3.49
CA THR A 532 -12.61 -2.16 -2.84
C THR A 532 -11.31 -1.76 -3.55
N GLY A 533 -10.48 -0.97 -2.85
CA GLY A 533 -9.18 -0.51 -3.33
C GLY A 533 -9.10 0.96 -3.74
N ASN A 534 -10.23 1.69 -3.73
CA ASN A 534 -10.28 3.13 -4.02
C ASN A 534 -10.56 3.92 -2.73
N GLU A 535 -9.50 4.32 -2.01
CA GLU A 535 -9.61 5.12 -0.77
C GLU A 535 -9.91 6.61 -1.00
N ALA A 536 -9.93 7.08 -2.24
CA ALA A 536 -10.05 8.49 -2.61
C ALA A 536 -11.50 9.00 -2.87
N MET A 537 -12.54 8.24 -2.51
CA MET A 537 -13.92 8.74 -2.63
C MET A 537 -14.29 9.59 -1.42
N THR A 538 -14.96 10.72 -1.69
CA THR A 538 -15.45 11.68 -0.72
C THR A 538 -16.33 11.00 0.33
N VAL A 539 -15.77 10.88 1.53
CA VAL A 539 -16.46 10.39 2.73
C VAL A 539 -17.20 11.57 3.36
N SER A 540 -18.41 11.37 3.85
CA SER A 540 -19.14 12.44 4.55
C SER A 540 -18.42 12.85 5.85
N GLY A 541 -18.48 14.12 6.26
CA GLY A 541 -17.84 14.60 7.48
C GLY A 541 -18.29 13.85 8.74
N ALA A 542 -19.56 13.44 8.80
CA ALA A 542 -20.09 12.60 9.89
C ALA A 542 -19.49 11.19 9.91
N GLU A 543 -19.22 10.60 8.74
CA GLU A 543 -18.55 9.30 8.66
C GLU A 543 -17.08 9.41 9.09
N LEU A 544 -16.38 10.51 8.77
CA LEU A 544 -15.02 10.78 9.26
C LEU A 544 -14.98 10.92 10.78
N GLN A 545 -15.95 11.62 11.38
CA GLN A 545 -16.05 11.74 12.84
C GLN A 545 -16.33 10.39 13.51
N PHE A 546 -17.31 9.62 13.01
CA PHE A 546 -17.58 8.27 13.52
C PHE A 546 -16.35 7.37 13.43
N ARG A 547 -15.62 7.46 12.33
CA ARG A 547 -14.35 6.77 12.10
C ARG A 547 -13.30 7.17 13.14
N SER A 548 -13.09 8.47 13.38
CA SER A 548 -12.13 8.97 14.38
C SER A 548 -12.51 8.52 15.80
N LEU A 549 -13.79 8.56 16.16
CA LEU A 549 -14.29 8.07 17.46
C LEU A 549 -14.02 6.58 17.68
N LEU A 550 -14.27 5.75 16.67
CA LEU A 550 -13.96 4.32 16.74
C LEU A 550 -12.46 4.07 16.94
N ASP A 551 -11.63 4.87 16.30
CA ASP A 551 -10.18 4.75 16.39
C ASP A 551 -9.68 5.09 17.80
N GLN A 552 -10.13 6.23 18.35
CA GLN A 552 -9.78 6.67 19.69
C GLN A 552 -10.22 5.67 20.78
N PHE A 553 -11.38 5.02 20.61
CA PHE A 553 -11.90 4.08 21.60
C PHE A 553 -11.29 2.67 21.48
N LEU A 554 -10.99 2.23 20.25
CA LEU A 554 -10.59 0.84 19.97
C LEU A 554 -9.09 0.68 19.69
N GLY A 555 -8.34 1.79 19.58
CA GLY A 555 -6.94 1.85 19.15
C GLY A 555 -6.76 1.60 17.65
N VAL A 556 -7.39 0.56 17.11
CA VAL A 556 -7.40 0.27 15.67
C VAL A 556 -8.82 0.05 15.19
N ARG A 557 -9.24 0.89 14.23
CA ARG A 557 -10.57 0.81 13.64
C ARG A 557 -10.82 -0.49 12.86
N PRO A 558 -11.88 -1.26 13.19
CA PRO A 558 -12.30 -2.42 12.39
C PRO A 558 -12.87 -2.00 11.02
N ARG A 559 -12.81 -2.89 10.03
CA ARG A 559 -13.46 -2.62 8.73
C ARG A 559 -14.97 -2.56 8.93
N THR A 560 -15.60 -1.44 8.60
CA THR A 560 -17.05 -1.22 8.77
C THR A 560 -17.90 -2.32 8.15
N LYS A 561 -17.52 -2.80 6.97
CA LYS A 561 -18.22 -3.90 6.29
C LYS A 561 -18.21 -5.23 7.06
N GLU A 562 -17.18 -5.50 7.87
CA GLU A 562 -17.06 -6.75 8.63
C GLU A 562 -17.97 -6.72 9.85
N PHE A 563 -17.83 -5.72 10.72
CA PHE A 563 -18.59 -5.66 11.97
C PHE A 563 -20.04 -5.20 11.79
N LEU A 564 -20.34 -4.34 10.81
CA LEU A 564 -21.68 -3.79 10.63
C LEU A 564 -22.59 -4.72 9.81
N LEU A 565 -22.02 -5.46 8.84
CA LEU A 565 -22.78 -6.27 7.89
C LEU A 565 -22.38 -7.74 7.91
N GLY A 566 -21.10 -8.05 7.72
CA GLY A 566 -20.62 -9.41 7.49
C GLY A 566 -20.84 -10.37 8.67
N HIS A 567 -20.22 -10.08 9.82
CA HIS A 567 -20.33 -10.91 11.02
C HIS A 567 -21.75 -10.97 11.60
N PRO A 568 -22.51 -9.85 11.69
CA PRO A 568 -23.92 -9.91 12.08
C PRO A 568 -24.75 -10.80 11.17
N ALA A 569 -24.59 -10.67 9.84
CA ALA A 569 -25.33 -11.50 8.88
C ALA A 569 -24.97 -12.99 9.00
N LEU A 570 -23.70 -13.31 9.21
CA LEU A 570 -23.27 -14.69 9.48
C LEU A 570 -23.90 -15.23 10.77
N LEU A 571 -23.94 -14.43 11.84
CA LEU A 571 -24.54 -14.86 13.10
C LEU A 571 -26.05 -15.13 12.93
N LEU A 572 -26.77 -14.21 12.28
CA LEU A 572 -28.20 -14.39 11.98
C LEU A 572 -28.44 -15.63 11.10
N LEU A 573 -27.58 -15.86 10.11
CA LEU A 573 -27.64 -17.04 9.26
C LEU A 573 -27.48 -18.34 10.06
N LEU A 574 -26.57 -18.38 11.04
CA LEU A 574 -26.36 -19.53 11.92
C LEU A 574 -27.50 -19.73 12.92
N LEU A 575 -28.11 -18.64 13.40
CA LEU A 575 -29.25 -18.66 14.32
C LEU A 575 -30.53 -19.18 13.65
N TYR A 576 -30.81 -18.72 12.42
CA TYR A 576 -32.03 -19.12 11.69
C TYR A 576 -31.86 -20.41 10.88
N GLY A 577 -30.61 -20.76 10.52
CA GLY A 577 -30.29 -21.87 9.64
C GLY A 577 -30.53 -21.53 8.17
N TYR A 578 -29.73 -22.12 7.28
CA TYR A 578 -29.90 -21.93 5.84
C TYR A 578 -30.96 -22.88 5.27
N LYS A 579 -32.24 -22.46 5.29
CA LYS A 579 -33.39 -23.28 4.88
C LYS A 579 -33.71 -23.16 3.39
N ASP A 580 -33.91 -21.94 2.90
CA ASP A 580 -34.34 -21.65 1.54
C ASP A 580 -33.59 -20.44 0.91
N ASN A 581 -33.91 -20.10 -0.35
CA ASN A 581 -33.30 -18.98 -1.07
C ASN A 581 -33.59 -17.60 -0.42
N ARG A 582 -34.48 -17.50 0.57
CA ARG A 582 -34.76 -16.23 1.27
C ARG A 582 -33.59 -15.79 2.15
N PHE A 583 -32.77 -16.74 2.60
CA PHE A 583 -31.55 -16.48 3.36
C PHE A 583 -30.34 -16.17 2.47
N LEU A 584 -30.51 -16.14 1.15
CA LEU A 584 -29.44 -15.82 0.19
C LEU A 584 -28.76 -14.47 0.47
N PRO A 585 -29.48 -13.37 0.81
CA PRO A 585 -28.82 -12.11 1.15
C PRO A 585 -27.92 -12.22 2.39
N LEU A 586 -28.35 -12.97 3.42
CA LEU A 586 -27.54 -13.19 4.63
C LEU A 586 -26.30 -14.03 4.32
N LEU A 587 -26.43 -15.05 3.48
CA LEU A 587 -25.29 -15.84 3.00
C LEU A 587 -24.29 -14.98 2.21
N LEU A 588 -24.78 -14.13 1.32
CA LEU A 588 -23.97 -13.21 0.53
C LEU A 588 -23.16 -12.28 1.44
N LEU A 589 -23.83 -11.63 2.39
CA LEU A 589 -23.18 -10.75 3.37
C LEU A 589 -22.21 -11.51 4.28
N ALA A 590 -22.57 -12.72 4.73
CA ALA A 590 -21.71 -13.57 5.53
C ALA A 590 -20.42 -13.95 4.79
N ALA A 591 -20.53 -14.34 3.52
CA ALA A 591 -19.39 -14.68 2.67
C ALA A 591 -18.51 -13.47 2.37
N ILE A 592 -19.11 -12.29 2.11
CA ILE A 592 -18.38 -11.03 1.99
C ILE A 592 -17.63 -10.71 3.29
N GLY A 593 -18.25 -10.94 4.44
CA GLY A 593 -17.61 -10.77 5.75
C GLY A 593 -16.37 -11.65 5.93
N GLN A 594 -16.47 -12.94 5.62
CA GLN A 594 -15.34 -13.88 5.72
C GLN A 594 -14.24 -13.60 4.71
N ALA A 595 -14.60 -13.26 3.47
CA ALA A 595 -13.62 -12.86 2.46
C ALA A 595 -12.93 -11.54 2.84
N SER A 596 -13.67 -10.58 3.40
CA SER A 596 -13.10 -9.31 3.90
C SER A 596 -12.15 -9.54 5.07
N LEU A 597 -12.53 -10.41 6.03
CA LEU A 597 -11.70 -10.76 7.18
C LEU A 597 -10.31 -11.24 6.74
N VAL A 598 -10.26 -12.13 5.74
CA VAL A 598 -8.98 -12.60 5.18
C VAL A 598 -8.28 -11.51 4.38
N ASN A 599 -9.04 -10.71 3.63
CA ASN A 599 -8.48 -9.61 2.85
C ASN A 599 -7.87 -8.50 3.71
N THR A 600 -8.26 -8.35 4.97
CA THR A 600 -7.60 -7.42 5.90
C THR A 600 -6.08 -7.66 5.96
N PHE A 601 -5.63 -8.90 5.80
CA PHE A 601 -4.22 -9.28 5.79
C PHE A 601 -3.56 -9.15 4.40
N ALA A 602 -4.35 -8.95 3.33
CA ALA A 602 -3.82 -8.80 1.96
C ALA A 602 -3.12 -7.44 1.76
N HIS A 603 -3.38 -6.47 2.64
CA HIS A 603 -2.62 -5.24 2.74
C HIS A 603 -1.33 -5.49 3.51
N ILE A 604 -0.39 -6.20 2.88
CA ILE A 604 0.88 -6.68 3.46
C ILE A 604 1.81 -5.53 3.85
N HIS A 605 1.46 -4.27 3.62
CA HIS A 605 2.23 -3.14 4.14
C HIS A 605 1.76 -2.69 5.52
N THR A 606 0.55 -3.05 5.94
CA THR A 606 0.03 -2.81 7.29
C THR A 606 0.71 -3.77 8.28
N PRO A 607 1.12 -3.31 9.47
CA PRO A 607 1.65 -4.21 10.50
C PRO A 607 0.72 -5.39 10.78
N LEU A 608 1.29 -6.56 11.01
CA LEU A 608 0.54 -7.78 11.29
C LEU A 608 -0.29 -7.61 12.57
N TRP A 609 0.28 -7.00 13.61
CA TRP A 609 -0.41 -6.73 14.88
C TRP A 609 -1.64 -5.83 14.69
N VAL A 610 -1.51 -4.75 13.90
CA VAL A 610 -2.62 -3.85 13.56
C VAL A 610 -3.71 -4.61 12.83
N SER A 611 -3.35 -5.47 11.87
CA SER A 611 -4.31 -6.29 11.13
C SER A 611 -5.04 -7.30 12.03
N MET A 612 -4.35 -7.89 13.01
CA MET A 612 -4.93 -8.78 14.00
C MET A 612 -5.91 -8.06 14.93
N LEU A 613 -5.53 -6.89 15.45
CA LEU A 613 -6.40 -6.08 16.31
C LEU A 613 -7.65 -5.61 15.55
N ARG A 614 -7.48 -5.22 14.28
CA ARG A 614 -8.59 -4.87 13.38
C ARG A 614 -9.58 -6.03 13.23
N ALA A 615 -9.08 -7.24 12.97
CA ALA A 615 -9.90 -8.44 12.83
C ALA A 615 -10.60 -8.81 14.15
N PHE A 616 -9.90 -8.72 15.28
CA PHE A 616 -10.47 -8.93 16.61
C PHE A 616 -11.60 -7.95 16.89
N ASN A 617 -11.36 -6.65 16.70
CA ASN A 617 -12.35 -5.59 16.87
C ASN A 617 -13.56 -5.79 15.96
N GLY A 618 -13.33 -6.26 14.73
CA GLY A 618 -14.40 -6.59 13.79
C GLY A 618 -15.31 -7.71 14.30
N LEU A 619 -14.72 -8.78 14.84
CA LEU A 619 -15.43 -9.97 15.29
C LEU A 619 -16.31 -9.70 16.51
N TRP A 620 -15.78 -9.13 17.59
CA TRP A 620 -16.56 -8.99 18.83
C TRP A 620 -17.70 -7.98 18.68
N LEU A 621 -17.45 -6.84 18.01
CA LEU A 621 -18.50 -5.86 17.70
C LEU A 621 -19.57 -6.46 16.79
N GLY A 622 -19.16 -7.24 15.79
CA GLY A 622 -20.08 -7.93 14.90
C GLY A 622 -20.94 -8.97 15.60
N ILE A 623 -20.39 -9.70 16.57
CA ILE A 623 -21.13 -10.64 17.41
C ILE A 623 -22.16 -9.89 18.26
N LEU A 624 -21.75 -8.82 18.96
CA LEU A 624 -22.65 -8.02 19.79
C LEU A 624 -23.81 -7.43 18.98
N LEU A 625 -23.50 -6.85 17.81
CA LEU A 625 -24.51 -6.28 16.93
C LEU A 625 -25.45 -7.35 16.38
N GLY A 626 -24.92 -8.50 15.95
CA GLY A 626 -25.73 -9.62 15.47
C GLY A 626 -26.69 -10.16 16.54
N LEU A 627 -26.22 -10.27 17.80
CA LEU A 627 -27.08 -10.65 18.93
C LEU A 627 -28.13 -9.59 19.21
N ALA A 628 -27.76 -8.30 19.22
CA ALA A 628 -28.69 -7.21 19.44
C ALA A 628 -29.81 -7.19 18.39
N VAL A 629 -29.47 -7.38 17.11
CA VAL A 629 -30.45 -7.51 16.01
C VAL A 629 -31.35 -8.73 16.23
N TYR A 630 -30.78 -9.88 16.57
CA TYR A 630 -31.56 -11.09 16.83
C TYR A 630 -32.56 -10.90 17.98
N TRP A 631 -32.12 -10.37 19.12
CA TRP A 631 -33.00 -10.13 20.28
C TRP A 631 -34.08 -9.08 19.98
N SER A 632 -33.74 -8.04 19.21
CA SER A 632 -34.71 -7.02 18.79
C SER A 632 -35.81 -7.63 17.91
N VAL A 633 -35.45 -8.50 16.96
CA VAL A 633 -36.42 -9.22 16.12
C VAL A 633 -37.29 -10.18 16.95
N GLN A 634 -36.70 -10.88 17.92
CA GLN A 634 -37.47 -11.77 18.81
C GLN A 634 -38.46 -10.98 19.68
N TRP A 635 -38.04 -9.82 20.19
CA TRP A 635 -38.88 -8.96 21.03
C TRP A 635 -40.06 -8.37 20.27
N THR A 636 -39.84 -7.87 19.04
CA THR A 636 -40.94 -7.37 18.18
C THR A 636 -41.89 -8.50 17.77
N ALA A 637 -41.37 -9.69 17.44
CA ALA A 637 -42.18 -10.85 17.08
C ALA A 637 -43.01 -11.41 18.25
N ARG A 638 -42.58 -11.22 19.51
CA ARG A 638 -43.39 -11.54 20.69
C ARG A 638 -44.53 -10.54 20.86
N ARG A 639 -44.22 -9.24 20.88
CA ARG A 639 -45.24 -8.16 21.00
C ARG A 639 -46.27 -8.14 19.86
N GLY A 640 -45.85 -8.50 18.64
CA GLY A 640 -46.76 -8.60 17.50
C GLY A 640 -47.77 -9.75 17.63
N ARG A 641 -47.36 -10.88 18.24
CA ARG A 641 -48.26 -12.00 18.54
C ARG A 641 -49.22 -11.67 19.69
N ASP A 642 -48.74 -10.98 20.72
CA ASP A 642 -49.58 -10.56 21.84
C ASP A 642 -50.68 -9.56 21.42
N ARG A 643 -50.47 -8.77 20.35
CA ARG A 643 -51.46 -7.85 19.78
C ARG A 643 -52.42 -8.46 18.75
N MET A 644 -52.16 -9.67 18.24
CA MET A 644 -53.08 -10.37 17.33
C MET A 644 -53.91 -11.45 18.04
N HIS A 645 -53.57 -11.77 19.29
CA HIS A 645 -54.28 -12.74 20.13
C HIS A 645 -54.97 -12.14 21.36
N GLY A 646 -54.90 -10.81 21.53
CA GLY A 646 -55.79 -10.03 22.40
C GLY A 646 -56.66 -9.15 21.54
#